data_AF-A0A433PQT4-F1
#
_entry.id   AF-A0A433PQT4-F1
#
_cell.length_a   1.000
_cell.length_b   1.000
_cell.length_c   1.000
_cell.angle_alpha   90.00
_cell.angle_beta   90.00
_cell.angle_gamma   90.00
#
_symmetry.space_group_name_H-M   'P 1'
#
loop_
_entity.id
_entity.type
_entity.pdbx_description
1 polymer ?
#
loop_
_entity_poly.entity_id
_entity_poly.type
_entity_poly.pdbx_seq_one_letter_code
_entity_poly.pdbx_strand_id
1 'polypeptide(L)'
;SVPFKRELTDDELLSKRRKTGLELWNYWYDFLTSTVNVHAPPELYPESAQELAGRFRKSGVFLPFSGKSSVDMRLDERPTPMGQRLIELLQKTNNFNIFLSFSGAGKTRAIFDVAMQNRGVFLMYIECKVKVVGGPTGDRNFAQLYEMIEALDDITGHEGKSEVRRLISLEYTSRIIHLILLISQDKNVTPRSYLLSQLNGGQESILEIKSLLNIESKENLNWLFREASRNLLNILPHGSQLAIAIDEASTASKLFYPKFQNIHGKPRGLLMPMLEFLIPSHPIPVVIAGTSFTLKHGDIVESGVGKTTNENIIMDFEMLTIDKVKAYIEHYLDLSGCNIERIEDWKYLAGRPRLAARLLCEIIQGENRGQSVTKQTVLERAVKETVNVISKRLTQGLSFLIKDVIGKRDPVAKIFQSILENIFISCRFFSGIGDVTNYDEISTHLVECGIASLSQTESGCYIQVNEPLVVRVISTVLGIEFKSPAMTLTNRLFQNLNEHANASDMSKGKAWEYLILAQMLTYNGKKVVDLIRLFYNDDQILQQEPNGDSLKVAKLPEWIYTATFNVESYGDVEMLSLLCNKLYKDGVDVISNWLTFPENRKYILQPENAMRPDGLYIGDIDGSRNHYWTLLISAKFFSNAMSGQAINQDKTSTDWNLAYYTKDLKTTNHHLIEKLTKVRQLYKHCGSLRIHFIMPGLALSMDGSDRGGCRVEDKDVIMYIDRTMLRKLFQSSPEIAEFIEVLLK
;
A
#
# COMPACT_ATOMS: atom_id res chain seq x y z
N SER A 1 43.19 -0.72 -6.25
CA SER A 1 44.55 -0.68 -5.70
C SER A 1 44.63 0.50 -4.74
N VAL A 2 44.61 0.23 -3.43
CA VAL A 2 44.78 1.26 -2.40
C VAL A 2 46.25 1.23 -1.97
N PRO A 3 47.05 2.28 -2.20
CA PRO A 3 48.33 2.42 -1.54
C PRO A 3 48.16 3.35 -0.33
N PHE A 4 48.55 2.87 0.85
CA PHE A 4 49.21 3.60 1.95
C PHE A 4 49.05 2.76 3.24
N LYS A 5 49.80 1.67 3.34
CA LYS A 5 50.22 1.18 4.66
C LYS A 5 51.38 2.06 5.09
N ARG A 6 51.13 3.01 5.99
CA ARG A 6 52.21 3.52 6.83
C ARG A 6 52.46 2.45 7.88
N GLU A 7 53.58 1.75 7.78
CA GLU A 7 54.04 0.87 8.84
C GLU A 7 54.41 1.74 10.04
N LEU A 8 53.70 1.57 11.15
CA LEU A 8 54.09 2.13 12.44
C LEU A 8 55.40 1.46 12.87
N THR A 9 56.29 2.20 13.51
CA THR A 9 57.58 1.65 13.93
C THR A 9 57.39 0.64 15.08
N ASP A 10 58.32 -0.31 15.22
CA ASP A 10 58.28 -1.31 16.30
C ASP A 10 58.22 -0.67 17.70
N ASP A 11 58.79 0.53 17.87
CA ASP A 11 58.70 1.33 19.10
C ASP A 11 57.29 1.85 19.39
N GLU A 12 56.53 2.26 18.36
CA GLU A 12 55.13 2.68 18.48
C GLU A 12 54.24 1.49 18.89
N LEU A 13 54.50 0.30 18.32
CA LEU A 13 53.82 -0.96 18.67
C LEU A 13 54.16 -1.44 20.10
N LEU A 14 55.42 -1.28 20.53
CA LEU A 14 55.88 -1.65 21.88
C LEU A 14 55.31 -0.74 22.97
N SER A 15 55.16 0.57 22.69
CA SER A 15 54.57 1.53 23.64
C SER A 15 53.10 1.27 23.96
N LYS A 16 52.37 0.56 23.07
CA LYS A 16 50.94 0.23 23.23
C LYS A 16 50.68 -0.99 24.12
N ARG A 17 51.65 -1.90 24.29
CA ARG A 17 51.46 -3.18 25.01
C ARG A 17 51.34 -3.08 26.54
N ARG A 18 51.43 -1.87 27.12
CA ARG A 18 51.34 -1.62 28.58
C ARG A 18 50.41 -0.46 28.97
N LYS A 19 49.55 0.01 28.06
CA LYS A 19 48.69 1.15 28.35
C LYS A 19 47.47 0.72 29.15
N THR A 20 47.15 1.44 30.23
CA THR A 20 45.80 1.35 30.81
C THR A 20 44.79 1.77 29.76
N GLY A 21 43.53 1.36 29.91
CA GLY A 21 42.49 1.79 28.99
C GLY A 21 42.54 3.31 28.72
N LEU A 22 42.52 4.13 29.78
CA LEU A 22 42.51 5.59 29.66
C LEU A 22 43.69 6.14 28.83
N GLU A 23 44.86 5.54 28.96
CA GLU A 23 46.04 5.88 28.16
C GLU A 23 45.89 5.52 26.66
N LEU A 24 45.15 4.44 26.36
CA LEU A 24 44.80 4.06 25.00
C LEU A 24 43.82 5.06 24.37
N TRP A 25 42.80 5.50 25.12
CA TRP A 25 41.88 6.57 24.67
C TRP A 25 42.64 7.85 24.37
N ASN A 26 43.41 8.36 25.34
CA ASN A 26 44.12 9.65 25.19
C ASN A 26 45.06 9.62 23.98
N TYR A 27 45.82 8.53 23.81
CA TYR A 27 46.69 8.37 22.64
C TYR A 27 45.91 8.46 21.32
N TRP A 28 44.81 7.69 21.19
CA TRP A 28 44.04 7.67 19.95
C TRP A 28 43.30 8.99 19.71
N TYR A 29 42.78 9.61 20.76
CA TYR A 29 42.12 10.91 20.68
C TYR A 29 43.09 11.98 20.15
N ASP A 30 44.29 12.10 20.74
CA ASP A 30 45.29 13.08 20.32
C ASP A 30 45.80 12.80 18.90
N PHE A 31 46.09 11.52 18.60
CA PHE A 31 46.56 11.10 17.28
C PHE A 31 45.51 11.39 16.19
N LEU A 32 44.25 11.00 16.39
CA LEU A 32 43.20 11.21 15.40
C LEU A 32 42.86 12.70 15.25
N THR A 33 42.87 13.48 16.33
CA THR A 33 42.65 14.94 16.26
C THR A 33 43.73 15.65 15.44
N SER A 34 44.97 15.15 15.46
CA SER A 34 46.08 15.71 14.67
C SER A 34 46.19 15.18 13.24
N THR A 35 45.54 14.05 12.93
CA THR A 35 45.74 13.32 11.66
C THR A 35 44.52 13.40 10.75
N VAL A 36 43.31 13.22 11.29
CA VAL A 36 42.09 13.10 10.51
C VAL A 36 41.50 14.48 10.23
N ASN A 37 41.25 14.77 8.95
CA ASN A 37 40.55 15.98 8.56
C ASN A 37 39.04 15.71 8.52
N VAL A 38 38.29 16.33 9.42
CA VAL A 38 36.82 16.22 9.45
C VAL A 38 36.24 17.40 8.67
N HIS A 39 35.61 17.10 7.54
CA HIS A 39 35.02 18.14 6.71
C HIS A 39 33.77 18.74 7.35
N ALA A 40 33.59 20.05 7.14
CA ALA A 40 32.37 20.74 7.54
C ALA A 40 31.13 20.10 6.89
N PRO A 41 30.00 20.04 7.60
CA PRO A 41 28.74 19.53 7.05
C PRO A 41 28.32 20.32 5.79
N PRO A 42 27.74 19.66 4.78
CA PRO A 42 27.27 20.33 3.58
C PRO A 42 26.10 21.25 3.87
N GLU A 43 25.98 22.31 3.08
CA GLU A 43 24.84 23.22 3.15
C GLU A 43 23.55 22.54 2.69
N LEU A 44 22.48 22.65 3.50
CA LEU A 44 21.18 22.03 3.25
C LEU A 44 20.35 22.79 2.21
N TYR A 45 20.49 24.11 2.17
CA TYR A 45 19.72 25.01 1.31
C TYR A 45 20.64 25.87 0.42
N PRO A 46 21.47 25.25 -0.43
CA PRO A 46 22.41 26.02 -1.25
C PRO A 46 21.66 26.98 -2.16
N GLU A 47 21.98 28.27 -2.08
CA GLU A 47 21.31 29.34 -2.85
C GLU A 47 21.31 29.03 -4.35
N SER A 48 22.43 28.52 -4.85
CA SER A 48 22.63 28.15 -6.27
C SER A 48 21.67 27.06 -6.77
N ALA A 49 21.12 26.23 -5.87
CA ALA A 49 20.22 25.14 -6.24
C ALA A 49 18.73 25.50 -6.11
N GLN A 50 18.40 26.63 -5.45
CA GLN A 50 17.01 27.06 -5.27
C GLN A 50 16.33 27.48 -6.58
N GLU A 51 17.12 27.86 -7.59
CA GLU A 51 16.62 28.22 -8.93
C GLU A 51 16.15 27.02 -9.77
N LEU A 52 16.49 25.79 -9.35
CA LEU A 52 16.19 24.56 -10.13
C LEU A 52 14.69 24.31 -10.31
N ALA A 53 13.84 24.89 -9.46
CA ALA A 53 12.39 24.77 -9.59
C ALA A 53 11.80 25.64 -10.72
N GLY A 54 12.57 26.57 -11.30
CA GLY A 54 12.15 27.41 -12.43
C GLY A 54 10.77 28.05 -12.23
N ARG A 55 9.84 27.84 -13.18
CA ARG A 55 8.47 28.39 -13.12
C ARG A 55 7.60 27.83 -11.97
N PHE A 56 8.04 26.78 -11.31
CA PHE A 56 7.40 26.23 -10.11
C PHE A 56 8.01 26.78 -8.81
N ARG A 57 9.02 27.65 -8.90
CA ARG A 57 9.62 28.27 -7.71
C ARG A 57 8.57 29.05 -6.92
N LYS A 58 8.55 28.83 -5.62
CA LYS A 58 7.72 29.57 -4.67
C LYS A 58 8.57 30.51 -3.84
N SER A 59 8.20 31.78 -3.80
CA SER A 59 8.95 32.80 -3.05
C SER A 59 8.99 32.47 -1.55
N GLY A 60 10.16 32.61 -0.93
CA GLY A 60 10.37 32.36 0.50
C GLY A 60 10.36 30.89 0.92
N VAL A 61 10.33 29.95 -0.03
CA VAL A 61 10.37 28.51 0.26
C VAL A 61 11.66 27.92 -0.28
N PHE A 62 12.35 27.16 0.57
CA PHE A 62 13.63 26.55 0.27
C PHE A 62 13.50 25.02 0.17
N LEU A 63 14.07 24.45 -0.88
CA LEU A 63 14.11 23.02 -1.10
C LEU A 63 15.34 22.41 -0.42
N PRO A 64 15.20 21.31 0.35
CA PRO A 64 16.32 20.65 0.98
C PRO A 64 17.13 19.85 -0.04
N PHE A 65 18.45 19.98 0.00
CA PHE A 65 19.37 19.24 -0.88
C PHE A 65 20.31 18.33 -0.09
N SER A 66 20.48 17.11 -0.60
CA SER A 66 21.57 16.23 -0.16
C SER A 66 22.79 16.48 -1.05
N GLY A 67 23.56 17.52 -0.76
CA GLY A 67 24.72 17.92 -1.58
C GLY A 67 24.37 18.92 -2.69
N LYS A 68 25.14 18.94 -3.79
CA LYS A 68 25.14 20.08 -4.74
C LYS A 68 24.00 20.12 -5.76
N SER A 69 23.28 19.03 -6.02
CA SER A 69 22.35 18.98 -7.18
C SER A 69 21.12 18.10 -7.04
N SER A 70 20.91 17.41 -5.92
CA SER A 70 19.76 16.52 -5.72
C SER A 70 18.91 16.94 -4.53
N VAL A 71 17.64 17.27 -4.80
CA VAL A 71 16.63 17.50 -3.76
C VAL A 71 16.41 16.21 -2.98
N ASP A 72 16.43 16.31 -1.65
CA ASP A 72 16.17 15.20 -0.75
C ASP A 72 15.14 15.59 0.30
N MET A 73 13.88 15.24 0.02
CA MET A 73 12.76 15.53 0.90
C MET A 73 12.81 14.77 2.23
N ARG A 74 13.77 13.84 2.42
CA ARG A 74 14.04 13.25 3.74
C ARG A 74 14.70 14.24 4.70
N LEU A 75 15.25 15.35 4.20
CA LEU A 75 15.97 16.39 4.97
C LEU A 75 15.16 17.69 5.15
N ASP A 76 13.86 17.66 4.91
CA ASP A 76 12.94 18.75 5.27
C ASP A 76 12.93 19.01 6.80
N GLU A 77 12.77 20.25 7.23
CA GLU A 77 12.73 20.64 8.63
C GLU A 77 11.37 20.44 9.31
N ARG A 78 10.30 20.21 8.55
CA ARG A 78 8.96 20.00 9.14
C ARG A 78 8.79 18.54 9.55
N PRO A 79 8.63 18.24 10.85
CA PRO A 79 8.58 16.86 11.29
C PRO A 79 7.30 16.21 10.79
N THR A 80 7.40 14.94 10.39
CA THR A 80 6.22 14.10 10.21
C THR A 80 5.61 13.74 11.58
N PRO A 81 4.31 13.38 11.65
CA PRO A 81 3.72 12.91 12.91
C PRO A 81 4.51 11.74 13.53
N MET A 82 4.99 10.82 12.69
CA MET A 82 5.82 9.70 13.14
C MET A 82 7.20 10.15 13.64
N GLY A 83 7.83 11.12 12.97
CA GLY A 83 9.09 11.72 13.44
C GLY A 83 8.93 12.39 14.80
N GLN A 84 7.84 13.12 15.00
CA GLN A 84 7.52 13.74 16.29
C GLN A 84 7.34 12.69 17.40
N ARG A 85 6.59 11.62 17.11
CA ARG A 85 6.44 10.48 18.02
C ARG A 85 7.78 9.80 18.34
N LEU A 86 8.64 9.60 17.34
CA LEU A 86 9.94 8.98 17.53
C LEU A 86 10.84 9.83 18.44
N ILE A 87 10.87 11.15 18.25
CA ILE A 87 11.62 12.07 19.12
C ILE A 87 11.18 11.90 20.58
N GLU A 88 9.89 11.87 20.84
CA GLU A 88 9.34 11.71 22.19
C GLU A 88 9.69 10.36 22.81
N LEU A 89 9.70 9.28 22.01
CA LEU A 89 10.10 7.94 22.47
C LEU A 89 11.58 7.91 22.84
N LEU A 90 12.45 8.42 21.95
CA LEU A 90 13.89 8.44 22.18
C LEU A 90 14.27 9.30 23.39
N GLN A 91 13.52 10.36 23.69
CA GLN A 91 13.77 11.21 24.86
C GLN A 91 13.27 10.60 26.18
N LYS A 92 12.32 9.66 26.14
CA LYS A 92 11.69 9.09 27.34
C LYS A 92 12.30 7.74 27.75
N THR A 93 12.78 6.94 26.81
CA THR A 93 13.21 5.57 27.08
C THR A 93 14.48 5.17 26.34
N ASN A 94 15.24 4.27 26.95
CA ASN A 94 16.43 3.65 26.33
C ASN A 94 16.06 2.36 25.58
N ASN A 95 15.00 2.43 24.78
CA ASN A 95 14.36 1.28 24.16
C ASN A 95 14.85 1.01 22.73
N PHE A 96 14.63 -0.21 22.27
CA PHE A 96 14.64 -0.56 20.86
C PHE A 96 13.30 -0.13 20.24
N ASN A 97 13.36 0.68 19.19
CA ASN A 97 12.18 1.09 18.43
C ASN A 97 12.25 0.45 17.05
N ILE A 98 11.31 -0.44 16.75
CA ILE A 98 11.31 -1.25 15.52
C ILE A 98 10.21 -0.74 14.58
N PHE A 99 10.61 -0.27 13.40
CA PHE A 99 9.70 0.21 12.37
C PHE A 99 9.34 -0.91 11.40
N LEU A 100 8.08 -1.35 11.43
CA LEU A 100 7.53 -2.35 10.50
C LEU A 100 6.57 -1.67 9.52
N SER A 101 7.03 -1.45 8.30
CA SER A 101 6.18 -0.94 7.23
C SER A 101 6.82 -1.19 5.86
N PHE A 102 6.02 -1.13 4.81
CA PHE A 102 6.47 -1.36 3.44
C PHE A 102 7.41 -0.23 2.92
N SER A 103 7.99 -0.45 1.74
CA SER A 103 8.94 0.50 1.17
C SER A 103 8.25 1.81 0.74
N GLY A 104 8.75 2.94 1.24
CA GLY A 104 8.27 4.27 0.88
C GLY A 104 7.22 4.86 1.81
N ALA A 105 6.88 4.16 2.90
CA ALA A 105 5.95 4.61 3.94
C ALA A 105 6.48 5.79 4.79
N GLY A 106 7.77 6.15 4.70
CA GLY A 106 8.36 7.28 5.43
C GLY A 106 9.27 6.90 6.61
N LYS A 107 9.67 5.63 6.76
CA LYS A 107 10.60 5.16 7.83
C LYS A 107 11.87 6.01 7.95
N THR A 108 12.67 6.10 6.88
CA THR A 108 13.90 6.91 6.85
C THR A 108 13.61 8.40 7.10
N ARG A 109 12.48 8.91 6.62
CA ARG A 109 12.06 10.29 6.86
C ARG A 109 11.82 10.55 8.35
N ALA A 110 11.09 9.65 9.03
CA ALA A 110 10.85 9.74 10.46
C ALA A 110 12.16 9.62 11.28
N ILE A 111 13.10 8.78 10.84
CA ILE A 111 14.45 8.72 11.42
C ILE A 111 15.17 10.06 11.26
N PHE A 112 15.15 10.66 10.07
CA PHE A 112 15.83 11.93 9.83
C PHE A 112 15.19 13.09 10.58
N ASP A 113 13.86 13.10 10.75
CA ASP A 113 13.13 14.10 11.54
C ASP A 113 13.78 14.30 12.93
N VAL A 114 14.25 13.22 13.57
CA VAL A 114 14.92 13.26 14.87
C VAL A 114 16.10 14.23 14.89
N ALA A 115 16.97 14.14 13.88
CA ALA A 115 18.12 15.02 13.75
C ALA A 115 17.71 16.41 13.23
N MET A 116 16.77 16.47 12.26
CA MET A 116 16.36 17.71 11.62
C MET A 116 15.71 18.71 12.61
N GLN A 117 15.03 18.22 13.64
CA GLN A 117 14.41 19.06 14.68
C GLN A 117 15.40 19.71 15.64
N ASN A 118 16.68 19.32 15.65
CA ASN A 118 17.70 19.85 16.57
C ASN A 118 17.31 19.83 18.07
N ARG A 119 16.48 18.86 18.50
CA ARG A 119 16.05 18.71 19.90
C ARG A 119 17.03 17.90 20.76
N GLY A 120 18.33 18.05 20.50
CA GLY A 120 19.40 17.43 21.28
C GLY A 120 19.66 15.94 21.02
N VAL A 121 19.01 15.29 20.04
CA VAL A 121 19.25 13.86 19.75
C VAL A 121 20.20 13.72 18.56
N PHE A 122 21.48 13.46 18.84
CA PHE A 122 22.48 13.18 17.82
C PHE A 122 22.30 11.76 17.29
N LEU A 123 22.04 11.62 16.00
CA LEU A 123 21.72 10.35 15.38
C LEU A 123 22.92 9.76 14.66
N MET A 124 23.46 8.62 15.13
CA MET A 124 24.36 7.79 14.34
C MET A 124 23.55 6.99 13.34
N TYR A 125 23.67 7.31 12.05
CA TYR A 125 22.87 6.70 10.99
C TYR A 125 23.68 5.64 10.22
N ILE A 126 23.16 4.42 10.17
CA ILE A 126 23.74 3.28 9.44
C ILE A 126 22.73 2.79 8.41
N GLU A 127 23.04 2.89 7.12
CA GLU A 127 22.19 2.34 6.05
C GLU A 127 22.71 0.97 5.62
N CYS A 128 21.96 -0.10 5.89
CA CYS A 128 22.38 -1.48 5.58
C CYS A 128 22.22 -1.83 4.08
N LYS A 129 22.94 -1.14 3.19
CA LYS A 129 22.97 -1.44 1.75
C LYS A 129 24.37 -1.83 1.30
N VAL A 130 24.46 -2.98 0.62
CA VAL A 130 25.73 -3.54 0.12
C VAL A 130 26.20 -2.86 -1.17
N LYS A 131 25.27 -2.40 -2.02
CA LYS A 131 25.61 -1.72 -3.28
C LYS A 131 25.36 -0.22 -3.16
N VAL A 132 26.43 0.57 -3.14
CA VAL A 132 26.36 2.04 -3.20
C VAL A 132 26.16 2.47 -4.65
N VAL A 133 24.90 2.68 -5.05
CA VAL A 133 24.57 3.19 -6.39
C VAL A 133 24.79 4.70 -6.42
N GLY A 134 26.01 5.15 -6.75
CA GLY A 134 26.36 6.48 -7.32
C GLY A 134 25.82 7.77 -6.69
N GLY A 135 25.07 7.72 -5.59
CA GLY A 135 24.41 8.87 -4.96
C GLY A 135 25.15 9.34 -3.72
N PRO A 136 25.01 10.63 -3.34
CA PRO A 136 25.74 11.20 -2.21
C PRO A 136 25.40 10.55 -0.88
N THR A 137 24.17 10.02 -0.69
CA THR A 137 23.66 9.57 0.62
C THR A 137 23.83 8.08 0.94
N GLY A 138 24.52 7.31 0.11
CA GLY A 138 24.70 5.88 0.36
C GLY A 138 25.80 5.62 1.39
N ASP A 139 25.56 4.71 2.33
CA ASP A 139 26.52 4.37 3.39
C ASP A 139 27.66 3.48 2.87
N ARG A 140 28.82 4.09 2.57
CA ARG A 140 30.01 3.39 2.09
C ARG A 140 30.71 2.61 3.21
N ASN A 141 30.57 3.07 4.45
CA ASN A 141 31.21 2.46 5.60
C ASN A 141 30.57 1.08 5.92
N PHE A 142 29.25 0.96 5.83
CA PHE A 142 28.56 -0.32 5.95
C PHE A 142 28.91 -1.27 4.78
N ALA A 143 28.95 -0.77 3.54
CA ALA A 143 29.33 -1.59 2.39
C ALA A 143 30.75 -2.17 2.54
N GLN A 144 31.70 -1.36 3.02
CA GLN A 144 33.05 -1.82 3.33
C GLN A 144 33.06 -2.86 4.47
N LEU A 145 32.26 -2.66 5.53
CA LEU A 145 32.11 -3.65 6.60
C LEU A 145 31.64 -5.00 6.03
N TYR A 146 30.66 -4.98 5.13
CA TYR A 146 30.20 -6.18 4.43
C TYR A 146 31.33 -6.85 3.63
N GLU A 147 32.05 -6.09 2.80
CA GLU A 147 33.15 -6.62 1.98
C GLU A 147 34.26 -7.24 2.83
N MET A 148 34.62 -6.61 3.95
CA MET A 148 35.62 -7.14 4.87
C MET A 148 35.18 -8.46 5.53
N ILE A 149 33.89 -8.60 5.86
CA ILE A 149 33.35 -9.85 6.43
C ILE A 149 33.23 -10.94 5.35
N GLU A 150 32.82 -10.57 4.14
CA GLU A 150 32.70 -11.49 3.00
C GLU A 150 34.06 -12.09 2.60
N ALA A 151 35.14 -11.32 2.77
CA ALA A 151 36.51 -11.77 2.48
C ALA A 151 37.10 -12.74 3.51
N LEU A 152 36.40 -13.06 4.60
CA LEU A 152 36.87 -14.02 5.61
C LEU A 152 36.60 -15.46 5.17
N ASP A 153 37.63 -16.32 5.23
CA ASP A 153 37.59 -17.71 4.77
C ASP A 153 36.55 -18.57 5.53
N ASP A 154 36.42 -18.40 6.84
CA ASP A 154 35.41 -19.06 7.67
C ASP A 154 34.85 -18.13 8.75
N ILE A 155 33.64 -17.61 8.54
CA ILE A 155 32.94 -16.76 9.54
C ILE A 155 32.16 -17.54 10.59
N THR A 156 32.07 -18.88 10.48
CA THR A 156 31.33 -19.74 11.42
C THR A 156 32.21 -20.28 12.55
N GLY A 157 33.51 -20.43 12.29
CA GLY A 157 34.53 -20.78 13.26
C GLY A 157 34.73 -19.73 14.37
N HIS A 158 35.40 -20.13 15.44
CA HIS A 158 35.64 -19.26 16.61
C HIS A 158 36.43 -17.99 16.23
N GLU A 159 37.49 -18.15 15.44
CA GLU A 159 38.32 -17.03 14.97
C GLU A 159 37.55 -16.08 14.06
N GLY A 160 36.81 -16.61 13.06
CA GLY A 160 35.98 -15.80 12.19
C GLY A 160 34.87 -15.03 12.91
N LYS A 161 34.19 -15.66 13.88
CA LYS A 161 33.20 -14.97 14.72
C LYS A 161 33.84 -13.87 15.57
N SER A 162 35.06 -14.10 16.06
CA SER A 162 35.81 -13.07 16.80
C SER A 162 36.18 -11.89 15.90
N GLU A 163 36.62 -12.18 14.68
CA GLU A 163 36.99 -11.17 13.69
C GLU A 163 35.79 -10.36 13.20
N VAL A 164 34.65 -11.01 12.92
CA VAL A 164 33.38 -10.32 12.62
C VAL A 164 33.01 -9.35 13.75
N ARG A 165 33.12 -9.77 15.01
CA ARG A 165 32.85 -8.91 16.17
C ARG A 165 33.86 -7.75 16.25
N ARG A 166 35.13 -7.98 15.93
CA ARG A 166 36.17 -6.93 15.86
C ARG A 166 35.81 -5.89 14.80
N LEU A 167 35.43 -6.32 13.60
CA LEU A 167 35.03 -5.43 12.50
C LEU A 167 33.76 -4.62 12.81
N ILE A 168 32.77 -5.23 13.46
CA ILE A 168 31.58 -4.53 13.96
C ILE A 168 31.96 -3.49 15.02
N SER A 169 32.87 -3.84 15.94
CA SER A 169 33.37 -2.91 16.96
C SER A 169 34.11 -1.73 16.33
N LEU A 170 34.91 -1.99 15.30
CA LEU A 170 35.61 -0.98 14.51
C LEU A 170 34.63 0.01 13.85
N GLU A 171 33.55 -0.50 13.25
CA GLU A 171 32.51 0.32 12.61
C GLU A 171 31.88 1.31 13.60
N TYR A 172 31.36 0.80 14.73
CA TYR A 172 30.69 1.65 15.73
C TYR A 172 31.65 2.63 16.41
N THR A 173 32.86 2.17 16.75
CA THR A 173 33.89 3.01 17.40
C THR A 173 34.28 4.18 16.50
N SER A 174 34.49 3.92 15.22
CA SER A 174 34.91 4.95 14.26
C SER A 174 33.84 6.03 14.08
N ARG A 175 32.55 5.66 14.10
CA ARG A 175 31.43 6.62 14.01
C ARG A 175 31.27 7.48 15.26
N ILE A 176 31.45 6.92 16.46
CA ILE A 176 31.44 7.73 17.69
C ILE A 176 32.61 8.71 17.68
N ILE A 177 33.82 8.25 17.32
CA ILE A 177 34.99 9.12 17.28
C ILE A 177 34.81 10.22 16.23
N HIS A 178 34.23 9.93 15.07
CA HIS A 178 33.89 10.95 14.08
C HIS A 178 33.04 12.09 14.67
N LEU A 179 32.00 11.76 15.45
CA LEU A 179 31.19 12.78 16.14
C LEU A 179 32.01 13.59 17.14
N ILE A 180 32.86 12.94 17.92
CA ILE A 180 33.73 13.61 18.91
C ILE A 180 34.69 14.57 18.21
N LEU A 181 35.32 14.15 17.11
CA LEU A 181 36.22 15.00 16.33
C LEU A 181 35.48 16.16 15.66
N LEU A 182 34.24 15.92 15.20
CA LEU A 182 33.41 16.98 14.62
C LEU A 182 33.09 18.06 15.69
N ILE A 183 32.70 17.66 16.90
CA ILE A 183 32.42 18.57 18.03
C ILE A 183 33.69 19.30 18.49
N SER A 184 34.86 18.64 18.47
CA SER A 184 36.11 19.27 18.89
C SER A 184 36.58 20.37 17.93
N GLN A 185 36.29 20.22 16.63
CA GLN A 185 36.61 21.21 15.59
C GLN A 185 35.59 22.35 15.52
N ASP A 186 34.30 22.05 15.72
CA ASP A 186 33.23 23.05 15.75
C ASP A 186 32.30 22.82 16.95
N LYS A 187 32.34 23.75 17.92
CA LYS A 187 31.50 23.69 19.12
C LYS A 187 30.01 23.94 18.83
N ASN A 188 29.66 24.40 17.63
CA ASN A 188 28.28 24.68 17.22
C ASN A 188 27.63 23.51 16.47
N VAL A 189 28.24 22.33 16.47
CA VAL A 189 27.69 21.14 15.82
C VAL A 189 26.32 20.81 16.40
N THR A 190 25.34 20.70 15.52
CA THR A 190 23.95 20.37 15.85
C THR A 190 23.64 18.93 15.44
N PRO A 191 22.58 18.31 15.99
CA PRO A 191 22.11 17.01 15.52
C PRO A 191 21.93 16.94 14.00
N ARG A 192 21.35 17.98 13.41
CA ARG A 192 21.17 18.13 11.96
C ARG A 192 22.51 18.14 11.23
N SER A 193 23.46 18.96 11.68
CA SER A 193 24.75 19.08 11.00
C SER A 193 25.57 17.78 11.09
N TYR A 194 25.44 17.04 12.19
CA TYR A 194 26.00 15.69 12.31
C TYR A 194 25.36 14.68 11.35
N LEU A 195 24.03 14.66 11.21
CA LEU A 195 23.38 13.82 10.20
C LEU A 195 23.87 14.16 8.79
N LEU A 196 23.91 15.45 8.44
CA LEU A 196 24.36 15.91 7.11
C LEU A 196 25.82 15.53 6.84
N SER A 197 26.70 15.64 7.84
CA SER A 197 28.09 15.18 7.74
C SER A 197 28.16 13.69 7.43
N GLN A 198 27.41 12.84 8.14
CA GLN A 198 27.38 11.41 7.87
C GLN A 198 26.83 11.08 6.48
N LEU A 199 25.84 11.83 5.99
CA LEU A 199 25.25 11.59 4.68
C LEU A 199 26.14 12.07 3.53
N ASN A 200 26.97 13.09 3.73
CA ASN A 200 27.77 13.67 2.66
C ASN A 200 29.00 14.40 3.24
N GLY A 201 30.20 13.92 2.88
CA GLY A 201 31.50 14.47 3.34
C GLY A 201 32.15 13.69 4.48
N GLY A 202 31.40 13.30 5.51
CA GLY A 202 31.92 12.58 6.68
C GLY A 202 32.15 11.08 6.46
N GLN A 203 31.64 10.50 5.37
CA GLN A 203 31.90 9.09 5.01
C GLN A 203 33.39 8.82 4.84
N GLU A 204 34.15 9.75 4.25
CA GLU A 204 35.60 9.61 4.02
C GLU A 204 36.37 9.72 5.34
N SER A 205 36.00 10.65 6.23
CA SER A 205 36.62 10.78 7.56
C SER A 205 36.38 9.52 8.41
N ILE A 206 35.17 8.93 8.37
CA ILE A 206 34.89 7.67 9.07
C ILE A 206 35.74 6.53 8.48
N LEU A 207 35.90 6.46 7.14
CA LEU A 207 36.76 5.46 6.49
C LEU A 207 38.23 5.62 6.90
N GLU A 208 38.73 6.86 7.01
CA GLU A 208 40.09 7.16 7.47
C GLU A 208 40.29 6.72 8.92
N ILE A 209 39.36 7.06 9.82
CA ILE A 209 39.38 6.62 11.22
C ILE A 209 39.38 5.08 11.29
N LYS A 210 38.51 4.41 10.53
CA LYS A 210 38.46 2.95 10.45
C LYS A 210 39.79 2.37 10.00
N SER A 211 40.42 2.95 8.98
CA SER A 211 41.71 2.48 8.46
C SER A 211 42.81 2.56 9.52
N LEU A 212 42.86 3.68 10.26
CA LEU A 212 43.84 3.89 11.33
C LEU A 212 43.59 2.96 12.53
N LEU A 213 42.33 2.77 12.94
CA LEU A 213 41.96 1.92 14.07
C LEU A 213 41.95 0.42 13.74
N ASN A 214 42.06 0.02 12.46
CA ASN A 214 41.98 -1.38 12.06
C ASN A 214 43.09 -2.27 12.65
N ILE A 215 44.18 -1.67 13.12
CA ILE A 215 45.28 -2.40 13.80
C ILE A 215 44.90 -2.87 15.21
N GLU A 216 43.83 -2.34 15.80
CA GLU A 216 43.46 -2.61 17.18
C GLU A 216 42.71 -3.94 17.34
N SER A 217 42.93 -4.58 18.49
CA SER A 217 42.23 -5.80 18.88
C SER A 217 40.76 -5.52 19.20
N LYS A 218 39.95 -6.56 19.24
CA LYS A 218 38.53 -6.47 19.62
C LYS A 218 38.36 -5.89 21.02
N GLU A 219 39.17 -6.31 21.98
CA GLU A 219 39.12 -5.83 23.36
C GLU A 219 39.45 -4.34 23.44
N ASN A 220 40.46 -3.90 22.69
CA ASN A 220 40.85 -2.49 22.60
C ASN A 220 39.74 -1.65 21.96
N LEU A 221 39.14 -2.12 20.86
CA LEU A 221 38.03 -1.43 20.19
C LEU A 221 36.79 -1.33 21.10
N ASN A 222 36.43 -2.41 21.80
CA ASN A 222 35.33 -2.39 22.78
C ASN A 222 35.58 -1.38 23.89
N TRP A 223 36.82 -1.31 24.37
CA TRP A 223 37.21 -0.38 25.41
C TRP A 223 37.19 1.07 24.89
N LEU A 224 37.75 1.33 23.71
CA LEU A 224 37.71 2.62 23.03
C LEU A 224 36.28 3.09 22.80
N PHE A 225 35.39 2.21 22.35
CA PHE A 225 33.97 2.53 22.18
C PHE A 225 33.33 3.03 23.48
N ARG A 226 33.57 2.33 24.59
CA ARG A 226 33.00 2.69 25.91
C ARG A 226 33.48 4.07 26.37
N GLU A 227 34.72 4.39 26.09
CA GLU A 227 35.36 5.60 26.65
C GLU A 227 35.16 6.80 25.75
N ALA A 228 35.13 6.58 24.43
CA ALA A 228 34.56 7.51 23.48
C ALA A 228 33.10 7.84 23.84
N SER A 229 32.27 6.84 24.16
CA SER A 229 30.87 7.08 24.56
C SER A 229 30.77 7.92 25.84
N ARG A 230 31.60 7.63 26.86
CA ARG A 230 31.64 8.43 28.11
C ARG A 230 32.13 9.85 27.86
N ASN A 231 33.18 10.01 27.06
CA ASN A 231 33.70 11.31 26.68
C ASN A 231 32.64 12.12 25.91
N LEU A 232 31.94 11.48 24.98
CA LEU A 232 30.87 12.08 24.21
C LEU A 232 29.77 12.66 25.11
N LEU A 233 29.34 11.91 26.14
CA LEU A 233 28.35 12.41 27.12
C LEU A 233 28.80 13.68 27.85
N ASN A 234 30.11 13.88 28.03
CA ASN A 234 30.66 15.06 28.71
C ASN A 234 30.81 16.28 27.78
N ILE A 235 30.96 16.07 26.47
CA ILE A 235 31.15 17.15 25.48
C ILE A 235 29.87 17.52 24.74
N LEU A 236 28.84 16.67 24.78
CA LEU A 236 27.54 16.97 24.21
C LEU A 236 26.86 18.14 24.96
N PRO A 237 26.09 18.99 24.26
CA PRO A 237 25.31 20.04 24.92
C PRO A 237 24.39 19.47 26.01
N HIS A 238 24.16 20.23 27.09
CA HIS A 238 23.26 19.80 28.17
C HIS A 238 21.88 19.38 27.63
N GLY A 239 21.40 18.21 28.08
CA GLY A 239 20.13 17.63 27.64
C GLY A 239 20.19 16.93 26.27
N SER A 240 21.37 16.82 25.67
CA SER A 240 21.59 16.07 24.43
C SER A 240 21.97 14.61 24.71
N GLN A 241 21.69 13.75 23.74
CA GLN A 241 21.99 12.32 23.80
C GLN A 241 22.35 11.76 22.42
N LEU A 242 22.98 10.59 22.41
CA LEU A 242 23.24 9.80 21.22
C LEU A 242 22.11 8.79 21.02
N ALA A 243 21.65 8.61 19.78
CA ALA A 243 20.80 7.50 19.36
C ALA A 243 21.39 6.83 18.12
N ILE A 244 21.13 5.55 17.92
CA ILE A 244 21.61 4.79 16.75
C ILE A 244 20.42 4.41 15.88
N ALA A 245 20.47 4.72 14.59
CA ALA A 245 19.52 4.23 13.61
C ALA A 245 20.17 3.22 12.66
N ILE A 246 19.63 2.02 12.62
CA ILE A 246 19.97 0.97 11.65
C ILE A 246 18.82 0.89 10.63
N ASP A 247 19.02 1.52 9.48
CA ASP A 247 18.04 1.60 8.39
C ASP A 247 18.28 0.51 7.33
N GLU A 248 17.21 0.14 6.62
CA GLU A 248 17.18 -1.03 5.71
C GLU A 248 17.74 -2.32 6.34
N ALA A 249 17.58 -2.48 7.65
CA ALA A 249 18.16 -3.56 8.44
C ALA A 249 17.61 -4.96 8.09
N SER A 250 16.51 -5.03 7.33
CA SER A 250 16.07 -6.25 6.64
C SER A 250 17.11 -6.84 5.69
N THR A 251 18.01 -6.01 5.17
CA THR A 251 19.14 -6.49 4.36
C THR A 251 20.16 -7.17 5.27
N ALA A 252 20.57 -6.48 6.35
CA ALA A 252 21.52 -7.04 7.32
C ALA A 252 21.00 -8.32 8.00
N SER A 253 19.69 -8.48 8.19
CA SER A 253 19.12 -9.72 8.73
C SER A 253 19.26 -10.92 7.78
N LYS A 254 19.34 -10.67 6.46
CA LYS A 254 19.52 -11.70 5.41
C LYS A 254 20.99 -11.96 5.09
N LEU A 255 21.86 -10.95 5.22
CA LEU A 255 23.30 -11.10 4.95
C LEU A 255 23.92 -12.17 5.85
N PHE A 256 24.67 -13.08 5.23
CA PHE A 256 25.32 -14.21 5.87
C PHE A 256 24.38 -15.16 6.63
N TYR A 257 23.06 -15.09 6.44
CA TYR A 257 22.15 -16.09 7.00
C TYR A 257 22.43 -17.48 6.39
N PRO A 258 22.44 -18.59 7.15
CA PRO A 258 22.15 -18.75 8.59
C PRO A 258 23.41 -18.81 9.49
N LYS A 259 24.52 -18.14 9.12
CA LYS A 259 25.86 -18.36 9.71
C LYS A 259 26.02 -17.84 11.15
N PHE A 260 25.15 -16.94 11.62
CA PHE A 260 25.13 -16.46 13.01
C PHE A 260 24.01 -17.15 13.81
N GLN A 261 24.07 -17.07 15.14
CA GLN A 261 23.06 -17.65 16.03
C GLN A 261 22.70 -16.68 17.15
N ASN A 262 21.45 -16.73 17.63
CA ASN A 262 21.07 -16.01 18.85
C ASN A 262 21.42 -16.81 20.12
N ILE A 263 21.11 -16.25 21.29
CA ILE A 263 21.32 -16.89 22.61
C ILE A 263 20.60 -18.24 22.77
N HIS A 264 19.61 -18.54 21.91
CA HIS A 264 18.86 -19.79 21.88
C HIS A 264 19.31 -20.74 20.76
N GLY A 265 20.45 -20.47 20.10
CA GLY A 265 20.99 -21.30 19.02
C GLY A 265 20.22 -21.23 17.70
N LYS A 266 19.24 -20.33 17.57
CA LYS A 266 18.48 -20.16 16.31
C LYS A 266 19.32 -19.40 15.29
N PRO A 267 19.32 -19.82 14.00
CA PRO A 267 20.12 -19.20 12.95
C PRO A 267 19.71 -17.75 12.64
N ARG A 268 20.69 -16.90 12.31
CA ARG A 268 20.57 -15.46 12.09
C ARG A 268 21.56 -14.96 11.02
N GLY A 269 21.33 -13.75 10.52
CA GLY A 269 22.26 -12.98 9.69
C GLY A 269 23.04 -11.91 10.46
N LEU A 270 23.70 -11.01 9.74
CA LEU A 270 24.62 -9.98 10.26
C LEU A 270 24.01 -9.01 11.27
N LEU A 271 22.70 -8.74 11.18
CA LEU A 271 22.03 -7.86 12.12
C LEU A 271 22.20 -8.32 13.58
N MET A 272 22.23 -9.63 13.83
CA MET A 272 22.35 -10.18 15.19
C MET A 272 23.65 -9.75 15.88
N PRO A 273 24.86 -10.06 15.36
CA PRO A 273 26.10 -9.63 16.01
C PRO A 273 26.25 -8.09 16.05
N MET A 274 25.60 -7.33 15.16
CA MET A 274 25.56 -5.87 15.26
C MET A 274 24.77 -5.39 16.49
N LEU A 275 23.64 -6.03 16.80
CA LEU A 275 22.84 -5.73 17.99
C LEU A 275 23.55 -6.23 19.27
N GLU A 276 24.15 -7.42 19.24
CA GLU A 276 24.94 -7.97 20.37
C GLU A 276 26.04 -7.04 20.86
N PHE A 277 26.64 -6.23 19.98
CA PHE A 277 27.66 -5.26 20.37
C PHE A 277 27.08 -4.08 21.17
N LEU A 278 25.85 -3.66 20.85
CA LEU A 278 25.19 -2.50 21.44
C LEU A 278 24.59 -2.82 22.83
N ILE A 279 24.08 -4.04 23.05
CA ILE A 279 23.40 -4.45 24.28
C ILE A 279 24.26 -4.25 25.56
N PRO A 280 25.55 -4.66 25.61
CA PRO A 280 26.35 -4.59 26.83
C PRO A 280 26.97 -3.20 27.07
N SER A 281 26.80 -2.27 26.14
CA SER A 281 27.75 -1.16 25.94
C SER A 281 27.15 0.23 26.19
N HIS A 282 26.16 0.36 27.07
CA HIS A 282 25.39 1.57 27.49
C HIS A 282 23.94 1.56 26.96
N PRO A 283 22.98 2.16 27.68
CA PRO A 283 21.57 2.18 27.27
C PRO A 283 21.34 3.26 26.19
N ILE A 284 22.01 3.11 25.04
CA ILE A 284 21.84 4.01 23.88
C ILE A 284 20.54 3.60 23.18
N PRO A 285 19.57 4.51 22.99
CA PRO A 285 18.36 4.23 22.23
C PRO A 285 18.69 3.78 20.80
N VAL A 286 18.07 2.70 20.34
CA VAL A 286 18.28 2.15 18.99
C VAL A 286 16.97 2.17 18.21
N VAL A 287 17.02 2.64 16.96
CA VAL A 287 15.94 2.57 15.99
C VAL A 287 16.32 1.58 14.91
N ILE A 288 15.50 0.58 14.68
CA ILE A 288 15.71 -0.44 13.66
C ILE A 288 14.59 -0.31 12.63
N ALA A 289 14.94 0.01 11.39
CA ALA A 289 13.99 0.15 10.30
C ALA A 289 14.31 -0.80 9.14
N GLY A 290 13.30 -1.47 8.61
CA GLY A 290 13.46 -2.40 7.50
C GLY A 290 12.16 -2.65 6.79
N THR A 291 12.24 -2.94 5.49
CA THR A 291 11.06 -3.17 4.65
C THR A 291 10.54 -4.60 4.80
N SER A 292 11.43 -5.56 5.08
CA SER A 292 11.09 -6.99 5.24
C SER A 292 10.94 -7.44 6.69
N PHE A 293 10.95 -6.52 7.65
CA PHE A 293 10.79 -6.96 9.02
C PHE A 293 9.37 -7.44 9.25
N THR A 294 9.31 -8.67 9.75
CA THR A 294 8.08 -9.29 10.19
C THR A 294 7.90 -9.10 11.68
N LEU A 295 6.71 -9.37 12.21
CA LEU A 295 6.54 -9.54 13.66
C LEU A 295 7.51 -10.60 14.21
N LYS A 296 7.77 -11.69 13.46
CA LYS A 296 8.82 -12.67 13.80
C LYS A 296 10.22 -12.04 13.85
N HIS A 297 10.49 -10.98 13.08
CA HIS A 297 11.75 -10.24 13.20
C HIS A 297 11.78 -9.36 14.44
N GLY A 298 10.64 -8.82 14.88
CA GLY A 298 10.48 -8.28 16.24
C GLY A 298 10.83 -9.34 17.28
N ASP A 299 10.22 -10.53 17.20
CA ASP A 299 10.53 -11.66 18.09
C ASP A 299 12.01 -12.11 17.96
N ILE A 300 12.65 -11.92 16.80
CA ILE A 300 14.08 -12.21 16.58
C ILE A 300 14.95 -11.21 17.34
N VAL A 301 14.57 -9.93 17.35
CA VAL A 301 15.22 -8.90 18.17
C VAL A 301 14.96 -9.23 19.64
N GLU A 302 13.72 -9.49 20.05
CA GLU A 302 13.35 -9.82 21.44
C GLU A 302 14.07 -11.07 21.98
N SER A 303 14.05 -12.16 21.20
CA SER A 303 14.73 -13.42 21.55
C SER A 303 16.24 -13.37 21.39
N GLY A 304 16.78 -12.36 20.69
CA GLY A 304 18.21 -12.15 20.53
C GLY A 304 18.80 -11.23 21.59
N VAL A 305 18.00 -10.26 22.05
CA VAL A 305 18.39 -9.21 22.99
C VAL A 305 18.16 -9.64 24.44
N GLY A 306 17.30 -10.64 24.67
CA GLY A 306 16.94 -11.15 26.00
C GLY A 306 15.77 -10.36 26.60
N LYS A 307 14.96 -11.00 27.45
CA LYS A 307 13.67 -10.51 27.99
C LYS A 307 13.72 -9.18 28.79
N THR A 308 14.88 -8.52 28.87
CA THR A 308 15.13 -7.34 29.71
C THR A 308 15.04 -6.00 28.98
N THR A 309 14.86 -5.97 27.67
CA THR A 309 14.72 -4.73 26.89
C THR A 309 13.27 -4.48 26.48
N ASN A 310 12.73 -3.32 26.84
CA ASN A 310 11.41 -2.88 26.37
C ASN A 310 11.50 -2.52 24.89
N GLU A 311 10.87 -3.29 24.02
CA GLU A 311 10.80 -3.01 22.58
C GLU A 311 9.50 -2.28 22.24
N ASN A 312 9.60 -1.27 21.38
CA ASN A 312 8.44 -0.56 20.84
C ASN A 312 8.30 -0.92 19.36
N ILE A 313 7.31 -1.75 19.02
CA ILE A 313 6.96 -2.04 17.63
C ILE A 313 6.04 -0.93 17.10
N ILE A 314 6.41 -0.33 15.97
CA ILE A 314 5.73 0.83 15.39
C ILE A 314 5.38 0.52 13.93
N MET A 315 4.08 0.59 13.60
CA MET A 315 3.54 0.15 12.31
C MET A 315 2.62 1.18 11.64
N ASP A 316 2.14 2.16 12.41
CA ASP A 316 1.15 3.17 12.06
C ASP A 316 1.75 4.34 11.25
N PHE A 317 2.36 4.02 10.11
CA PHE A 317 2.84 5.03 9.17
C PHE A 317 1.66 5.60 8.37
N GLU A 318 1.54 6.93 8.39
CA GLU A 318 0.45 7.64 7.73
C GLU A 318 0.54 7.56 6.19
N MET A 319 -0.60 7.24 5.57
CA MET A 319 -0.80 7.36 4.13
C MET A 319 -1.34 8.75 3.77
N LEU A 320 -0.85 9.32 2.68
CA LEU A 320 -1.31 10.61 2.18
C LEU A 320 -2.61 10.45 1.39
N THR A 321 -3.63 11.22 1.76
CA THR A 321 -4.80 11.44 0.90
C THR A 321 -4.44 12.34 -0.28
N ILE A 322 -5.29 12.40 -1.30
CA ILE A 322 -5.03 13.22 -2.48
C ILE A 322 -4.91 14.71 -2.15
N ASP A 323 -5.68 15.19 -1.16
CA ASP A 323 -5.61 16.56 -0.67
C ASP A 323 -4.30 16.82 0.08
N LYS A 324 -3.82 15.84 0.88
CA LYS A 324 -2.52 15.93 1.54
C LYS A 324 -1.37 15.92 0.54
N VAL A 325 -1.48 15.17 -0.56
CA VAL A 325 -0.50 15.21 -1.66
C VAL A 325 -0.48 16.60 -2.29
N LYS A 326 -1.64 17.17 -2.62
CA LYS A 326 -1.73 18.53 -3.17
C LYS A 326 -1.12 19.56 -2.22
N ALA A 327 -1.53 19.55 -0.95
CA ALA A 327 -1.00 20.47 0.07
C ALA A 327 0.51 20.32 0.26
N TYR A 328 1.04 19.08 0.18
CA TYR A 328 2.47 18.82 0.26
C TYR A 328 3.23 19.45 -0.91
N ILE A 329 2.76 19.28 -2.15
CA ILE A 329 3.40 19.88 -3.33
C ILE A 329 3.26 21.40 -3.33
N GLU A 330 2.06 21.93 -3.08
CA GLU A 330 1.79 23.39 -3.04
C GLU A 330 2.57 24.11 -1.94
N HIS A 331 2.96 23.39 -0.88
CA HIS A 331 3.84 23.96 0.11
C HIS A 331 5.19 24.35 -0.51
N TYR A 332 5.77 23.47 -1.33
CA TYR A 332 7.11 23.61 -1.90
C TYR A 332 7.15 24.35 -3.23
N LEU A 333 6.15 24.10 -4.06
CA LEU A 333 6.11 24.56 -5.44
C LEU A 333 4.89 25.43 -5.66
N ASP A 334 5.04 26.45 -6.48
CA ASP A 334 3.92 27.24 -6.96
C ASP A 334 3.19 26.45 -8.06
N LEU A 335 1.97 26.00 -7.78
CA LEU A 335 1.10 25.34 -8.77
C LEU A 335 0.12 26.31 -9.44
N SER A 336 0.24 27.62 -9.21
CA SER A 336 -0.61 28.62 -9.86
C SER A 336 -0.58 28.46 -11.39
N GLY A 337 -1.76 28.55 -12.01
CA GLY A 337 -1.94 28.36 -13.44
C GLY A 337 -2.04 26.90 -13.91
N CYS A 338 -1.90 25.91 -13.01
CA CYS A 338 -2.15 24.50 -13.33
C CYS A 338 -3.57 24.08 -12.94
N ASN A 339 -4.21 23.25 -13.77
CA ASN A 339 -5.47 22.59 -13.46
C ASN A 339 -5.19 21.10 -13.14
N ILE A 340 -5.14 20.80 -11.84
CA ILE A 340 -4.86 19.45 -11.32
C ILE A 340 -6.02 18.48 -11.64
N GLU A 341 -7.26 18.97 -11.63
CA GLU A 341 -8.46 18.15 -11.89
C GLU A 341 -8.47 17.54 -13.30
N ARG A 342 -7.71 18.13 -14.23
CA ARG A 342 -7.54 17.60 -15.59
C ARG A 342 -6.50 16.48 -15.71
N ILE A 343 -5.73 16.20 -14.66
CA ILE A 343 -4.65 15.21 -14.69
C ILE A 343 -5.18 13.86 -14.20
N GLU A 344 -5.53 12.96 -15.14
CA GLU A 344 -6.14 11.66 -14.84
C GLU A 344 -5.34 10.81 -13.84
N ASP A 345 -4.01 10.78 -13.99
CA ASP A 345 -3.11 9.96 -13.17
C ASP A 345 -2.86 10.54 -11.77
N TRP A 346 -3.35 11.76 -11.46
CA TRP A 346 -3.15 12.41 -10.16
C TRP A 346 -3.60 11.52 -9.00
N LYS A 347 -4.73 10.83 -9.19
CA LYS A 347 -5.33 9.90 -8.21
C LYS A 347 -4.39 8.82 -7.69
N TYR A 348 -3.44 8.39 -8.51
CA TYR A 348 -2.50 7.33 -8.17
C TYR A 348 -1.34 7.82 -7.29
N LEU A 349 -1.30 9.11 -6.95
CA LEU A 349 -0.31 9.68 -6.05
C LEU A 349 -0.71 9.59 -4.57
N ALA A 350 -1.98 9.31 -4.27
CA ALA A 350 -2.43 9.01 -2.92
C ALA A 350 -1.82 7.69 -2.42
N GLY A 351 -1.58 7.59 -1.11
CA GLY A 351 -0.90 6.48 -0.46
C GLY A 351 0.47 6.87 0.07
N ARG A 352 1.52 6.14 -0.29
CA ARG A 352 2.83 6.30 0.36
C ARG A 352 3.48 7.69 0.12
N PRO A 353 4.07 8.32 1.14
CA PRO A 353 4.74 9.63 1.01
C PRO A 353 5.82 9.70 -0.08
N ARG A 354 6.45 8.56 -0.41
CA ARG A 354 7.43 8.46 -1.51
C ARG A 354 6.87 8.92 -2.87
N LEU A 355 5.56 8.76 -3.13
CA LEU A 355 4.93 9.23 -4.37
C LEU A 355 4.98 10.76 -4.47
N ALA A 356 4.59 11.46 -3.41
CA ALA A 356 4.62 12.92 -3.35
C ALA A 356 6.06 13.48 -3.42
N ALA A 357 6.99 12.89 -2.66
CA ALA A 357 8.39 13.28 -2.71
C ALA A 357 9.01 13.07 -4.11
N ARG A 358 8.68 11.96 -4.78
CA ARG A 358 9.12 11.71 -6.15
C ARG A 358 8.52 12.69 -7.14
N LEU A 359 7.22 12.98 -7.04
CA LEU A 359 6.55 13.94 -7.91
C LEU A 359 7.27 15.31 -7.87
N LEU A 360 7.63 15.79 -6.68
CA LEU A 360 8.38 17.03 -6.53
C LEU A 360 9.69 17.00 -7.32
N CYS A 361 10.45 15.91 -7.22
CA CYS A 361 11.70 15.74 -7.98
C CYS A 361 11.45 15.68 -9.50
N GLU A 362 10.41 14.98 -9.95
CA GLU A 362 10.07 14.87 -11.37
C GLU A 362 9.61 16.22 -11.96
N ILE A 363 8.92 17.07 -11.17
CA ILE A 363 8.55 18.42 -11.60
C ILE A 363 9.80 19.27 -11.82
N ILE A 364 10.74 19.27 -10.87
CA ILE A 364 12.00 20.02 -10.96
C ILE A 364 12.85 19.53 -12.14
N GLN A 365 12.95 18.21 -12.33
CA GLN A 365 13.67 17.64 -13.48
C GLN A 365 12.99 17.98 -14.81
N GLY A 366 11.65 17.95 -14.85
CA GLY A 366 10.87 18.30 -16.03
C GLY A 366 11.06 19.75 -16.44
N GLU A 367 11.13 20.66 -15.47
CA GLU A 367 11.38 22.09 -15.71
C GLU A 367 12.77 22.30 -16.33
N ASN A 368 13.80 21.64 -15.81
CA ASN A 368 15.16 21.70 -16.34
C ASN A 368 15.29 21.18 -17.79
N ARG A 369 14.36 20.33 -18.25
CA ARG A 369 14.34 19.76 -19.62
C ARG A 369 13.39 20.50 -20.57
N GLY A 370 12.50 21.36 -20.05
CA GLY A 370 11.24 21.72 -20.69
C GLY A 370 11.02 23.21 -20.95
N GLN A 371 12.02 23.93 -21.49
CA GLN A 371 11.93 25.39 -21.68
C GLN A 371 10.80 25.85 -22.63
N SER A 372 10.32 24.99 -23.55
CA SER A 372 9.32 25.33 -24.58
C SER A 372 7.89 24.85 -24.30
N VAL A 373 7.66 24.13 -23.20
CA VAL A 373 6.33 23.54 -22.88
C VAL A 373 5.66 24.30 -21.75
N THR A 374 4.33 24.28 -21.68
CA THR A 374 3.58 24.97 -20.61
C THR A 374 3.82 24.35 -19.24
N LYS A 375 3.62 25.13 -18.16
CA LYS A 375 3.69 24.67 -16.76
C LYS A 375 2.76 23.47 -16.51
N GLN A 376 1.54 23.50 -17.05
CA GLN A 376 0.58 22.39 -17.01
C GLN A 376 1.17 21.11 -17.61
N THR A 377 1.79 21.21 -18.81
CA THR A 377 2.37 20.05 -19.50
C THR A 377 3.55 19.45 -18.74
N VAL A 378 4.37 20.27 -18.06
CA VAL A 378 5.44 19.76 -17.18
C VAL A 378 4.86 18.96 -16.02
N LEU A 379 3.81 19.48 -15.37
CA LEU A 379 3.14 18.80 -14.26
C LEU A 379 2.52 17.47 -14.70
N GLU A 380 1.77 17.45 -15.80
CA GLU A 380 1.16 16.24 -16.37
C GLU A 380 2.19 15.14 -16.66
N ARG A 381 3.33 15.52 -17.25
CA ARG A 381 4.43 14.57 -17.52
C ARG A 381 5.06 14.07 -16.23
N ALA A 382 5.29 14.94 -15.24
CA ALA A 382 5.89 14.56 -13.96
C ALA A 382 5.00 13.59 -13.18
N VAL A 383 3.67 13.80 -13.19
CA VAL A 383 2.68 12.90 -12.60
C VAL A 383 2.75 11.54 -13.29
N LYS A 384 2.68 11.53 -14.63
CA LYS A 384 2.74 10.30 -15.43
C LYS A 384 4.03 9.51 -15.19
N GLU A 385 5.18 10.20 -15.17
CA GLU A 385 6.49 9.57 -14.94
C GLU A 385 6.59 8.98 -13.52
N THR A 386 6.15 9.73 -12.50
CA THR A 386 6.09 9.27 -11.11
C THR A 386 5.29 7.97 -11.00
N VAL A 387 4.07 7.99 -11.55
CA VAL A 387 3.16 6.84 -11.54
C VAL A 387 3.77 5.66 -12.30
N ASN A 388 4.33 5.88 -13.48
CA ASN A 388 4.93 4.82 -14.30
C ASN A 388 6.10 4.13 -13.61
N VAL A 389 7.03 4.89 -13.03
CA VAL A 389 8.21 4.30 -12.39
C VAL A 389 7.84 3.45 -11.19
N ILE A 390 6.93 3.94 -10.33
CA ILE A 390 6.49 3.17 -9.17
C ILE A 390 5.63 1.98 -9.59
N SER A 391 4.69 2.17 -10.52
CA SER A 391 3.86 1.09 -11.09
C SER A 391 4.73 -0.04 -11.64
N LYS A 392 5.76 0.29 -12.43
CA LYS A 392 6.67 -0.70 -13.03
C LYS A 392 7.39 -1.52 -11.95
N ARG A 393 7.86 -0.88 -10.88
CA ARG A 393 8.53 -1.56 -9.76
C ARG A 393 7.57 -2.49 -9.02
N LEU A 394 6.35 -2.04 -8.73
CA LEU A 394 5.32 -2.85 -8.07
C LEU A 394 4.92 -4.05 -8.95
N THR A 395 4.71 -3.83 -10.25
CA THR A 395 4.42 -4.88 -11.23
C THR A 395 5.53 -5.92 -11.26
N GLN A 396 6.79 -5.50 -11.36
CA GLN A 396 7.93 -6.42 -11.35
C GLN A 396 8.02 -7.25 -10.06
N GLY A 397 7.82 -6.62 -8.90
CA GLY A 397 7.82 -7.30 -7.61
C GLY A 397 6.71 -8.34 -7.51
N LEU A 398 5.47 -7.97 -7.84
CA LEU A 398 4.33 -8.88 -7.80
C LEU A 398 4.46 -10.02 -8.82
N SER A 399 4.89 -9.73 -10.05
CA SER A 399 5.10 -10.77 -11.07
C SER A 399 6.23 -11.73 -10.70
N PHE A 400 7.30 -11.25 -10.05
CA PHE A 400 8.36 -12.11 -9.54
C PHE A 400 7.83 -13.03 -8.44
N LEU A 401 7.06 -12.47 -7.51
CA LEU A 401 6.47 -13.21 -6.39
C LEU A 401 5.51 -14.32 -6.86
N ILE A 402 4.66 -14.02 -7.85
CA ILE A 402 3.78 -15.02 -8.48
C ILE A 402 4.60 -16.17 -9.07
N LYS A 403 5.66 -15.87 -9.82
CA LYS A 403 6.52 -16.89 -10.44
C LYS A 403 7.27 -17.73 -9.41
N ASP A 404 7.82 -17.10 -8.38
CA ASP A 404 8.66 -17.78 -7.39
C ASP A 404 7.86 -18.65 -6.41
N VAL A 405 6.62 -18.28 -6.11
CA VAL A 405 5.78 -19.01 -5.14
C VAL A 405 4.79 -19.95 -5.84
N ILE A 406 4.05 -19.51 -6.86
CA ILE A 406 3.06 -20.36 -7.55
C ILE A 406 3.74 -21.40 -8.46
N GLY A 407 4.93 -21.09 -8.99
CA GLY A 407 5.69 -22.02 -9.85
C GLY A 407 6.17 -23.30 -9.15
N LYS A 408 6.18 -23.31 -7.80
CA LYS A 408 6.62 -24.45 -7.00
C LYS A 408 5.38 -25.28 -6.60
N ARG A 409 5.32 -26.57 -6.97
CA ARG A 409 4.20 -27.48 -6.61
C ARG A 409 4.24 -27.87 -5.12
N ASP A 410 4.17 -26.89 -4.23
CA ASP A 410 4.24 -27.04 -2.76
C ASP A 410 2.87 -26.67 -2.14
N PRO A 411 2.39 -27.35 -1.09
CA PRO A 411 1.28 -26.88 -0.25
C PRO A 411 1.28 -25.38 0.09
N VAL A 412 2.46 -24.79 0.32
CA VAL A 412 2.64 -23.34 0.58
C VAL A 412 2.16 -22.49 -0.61
N ALA A 413 2.36 -22.97 -1.84
CA ALA A 413 1.93 -22.28 -3.05
C ALA A 413 0.39 -22.19 -3.15
N LYS A 414 -0.33 -23.23 -2.70
CA LYS A 414 -1.80 -23.20 -2.67
C LYS A 414 -2.35 -22.18 -1.68
N ILE A 415 -1.74 -22.09 -0.50
CA ILE A 415 -2.11 -21.09 0.51
C ILE A 415 -1.87 -19.70 -0.07
N PHE A 416 -0.70 -19.47 -0.66
CA PHE A 416 -0.39 -18.16 -1.25
C PHE A 416 -1.30 -17.80 -2.43
N GLN A 417 -1.63 -18.77 -3.28
CA GLN A 417 -2.59 -18.55 -4.37
C GLN A 417 -3.94 -18.10 -3.81
N SER A 418 -4.45 -18.73 -2.75
CA SER A 418 -5.68 -18.30 -2.09
C SER A 418 -5.59 -16.87 -1.54
N ILE A 419 -4.45 -16.50 -0.94
CA ILE A 419 -4.20 -15.11 -0.50
C ILE A 419 -4.26 -14.15 -1.70
N LEU A 420 -3.60 -14.46 -2.81
CA LEU A 420 -3.60 -13.62 -4.01
C LEU A 420 -4.98 -13.50 -4.66
N GLU A 421 -5.74 -14.60 -4.71
CA GLU A 421 -7.13 -14.61 -5.18
C GLU A 421 -8.00 -13.71 -4.28
N ASN A 422 -7.83 -13.80 -2.96
CA ASN A 422 -8.53 -12.95 -2.01
C ASN A 422 -8.19 -11.47 -2.20
N ILE A 423 -6.90 -11.14 -2.34
CA ILE A 423 -6.45 -9.77 -2.63
C ILE A 423 -7.06 -9.26 -3.93
N PHE A 424 -6.98 -10.06 -5.00
CA PHE A 424 -7.48 -9.69 -6.31
C PHE A 424 -8.97 -9.39 -6.27
N ILE A 425 -9.75 -10.28 -5.66
CA ILE A 425 -11.19 -10.11 -5.48
C ILE A 425 -11.50 -8.88 -4.63
N SER A 426 -10.82 -8.71 -3.50
CA SER A 426 -11.05 -7.56 -2.62
C SER A 426 -10.75 -6.24 -3.33
N CYS A 427 -9.61 -6.15 -4.03
CA CYS A 427 -9.22 -4.97 -4.82
C CYS A 427 -10.20 -4.67 -5.95
N ARG A 428 -10.76 -5.71 -6.57
CA ARG A 428 -11.62 -5.54 -7.74
C ARG A 428 -13.09 -5.31 -7.38
N PHE A 429 -13.60 -5.89 -6.29
CA PHE A 429 -15.05 -5.96 -5.99
C PHE A 429 -15.45 -5.46 -4.59
N PHE A 430 -14.50 -5.23 -3.68
CA PHE A 430 -14.78 -4.81 -2.30
C PHE A 430 -13.90 -3.63 -1.87
N SER A 431 -13.72 -2.66 -2.78
CA SER A 431 -12.94 -1.42 -2.61
C SER A 431 -11.43 -1.56 -2.37
N GLY A 432 -10.89 -2.78 -2.31
CA GLY A 432 -9.49 -3.05 -1.94
C GLY A 432 -9.15 -2.79 -0.47
N ILE A 433 -9.87 -1.85 0.16
CA ILE A 433 -9.72 -1.41 1.54
C ILE A 433 -10.43 -2.41 2.45
N GLY A 434 -9.74 -3.50 2.80
CA GLY A 434 -10.23 -4.47 3.78
C GLY A 434 -9.13 -5.43 4.22
N ASP A 435 -9.23 -5.90 5.46
CA ASP A 435 -8.31 -6.84 6.10
C ASP A 435 -8.23 -8.10 5.25
N VAL A 436 -7.11 -8.29 4.56
CA VAL A 436 -7.03 -9.32 3.53
C VAL A 436 -6.84 -10.69 4.17
N THR A 437 -5.94 -10.80 5.14
CA THR A 437 -5.62 -12.04 5.85
C THR A 437 -4.86 -11.75 7.14
N ASN A 438 -4.91 -12.70 8.08
CA ASN A 438 -3.96 -12.77 9.20
C ASN A 438 -2.53 -12.70 8.67
N TYR A 439 -1.70 -11.95 9.38
CA TYR A 439 -0.31 -11.77 9.03
C TYR A 439 0.50 -13.06 9.23
N ASP A 440 1.22 -13.49 8.19
CA ASP A 440 2.06 -14.69 8.19
C ASP A 440 3.37 -14.49 7.37
N GLU A 441 4.20 -15.53 7.32
CA GLU A 441 5.49 -15.48 6.63
C GLU A 441 5.35 -15.32 5.11
N ILE A 442 4.26 -15.85 4.54
CA ILE A 442 4.00 -15.81 3.11
C ILE A 442 3.53 -14.40 2.69
N SER A 443 2.60 -13.81 3.46
CA SER A 443 2.08 -12.45 3.24
C SER A 443 3.12 -11.36 3.48
N THR A 444 4.22 -11.65 4.17
CA THR A 444 5.38 -10.75 4.29
C THR A 444 5.91 -10.34 2.92
N HIS A 445 5.96 -11.25 1.95
CA HIS A 445 6.49 -10.93 0.62
C HIS A 445 5.66 -9.85 -0.11
N LEU A 446 4.36 -9.73 0.20
CA LEU A 446 3.52 -8.67 -0.33
C LEU A 446 3.90 -7.30 0.25
N VAL A 447 4.25 -7.25 1.55
CA VAL A 447 4.76 -6.04 2.21
C VAL A 447 6.14 -5.67 1.67
N GLU A 448 7.01 -6.65 1.45
CA GLU A 448 8.34 -6.46 0.84
C GLU A 448 8.26 -5.85 -0.55
N CYS A 449 7.34 -6.36 -1.39
CA CYS A 449 7.10 -5.84 -2.73
C CYS A 449 6.36 -4.50 -2.72
N GLY A 450 5.89 -4.03 -1.56
CA GLY A 450 5.10 -2.81 -1.42
C GLY A 450 3.68 -2.92 -1.95
N ILE A 451 3.15 -4.13 -2.04
CA ILE A 451 1.77 -4.45 -2.46
C ILE A 451 0.80 -4.40 -1.27
N ALA A 452 1.27 -4.62 -0.05
CA ALA A 452 0.44 -4.51 1.14
C ALA A 452 1.11 -3.71 2.26
N SER A 453 0.28 -3.14 3.13
CA SER A 453 0.67 -2.52 4.39
C SER A 453 0.28 -3.43 5.56
N LEU A 454 0.92 -3.24 6.71
CA LEU A 454 0.56 -3.91 7.95
C LEU A 454 -0.38 -3.02 8.74
N SER A 455 -1.38 -3.64 9.36
CA SER A 455 -2.27 -2.99 10.30
C SER A 455 -2.54 -3.91 11.49
N GLN A 456 -2.90 -3.31 12.62
CA GLN A 456 -3.12 -3.99 13.89
C GLN A 456 -4.51 -3.66 14.43
N THR A 457 -5.26 -4.70 14.77
CA THR A 457 -6.52 -4.63 15.52
C THR A 457 -6.36 -5.33 16.87
N GLU A 458 -7.38 -5.22 17.72
CA GLU A 458 -7.47 -6.01 18.96
C GLU A 458 -7.38 -7.52 18.71
N SER A 459 -7.81 -7.98 17.52
CA SER A 459 -7.82 -9.38 17.10
C SER A 459 -6.49 -9.89 16.52
N GLY A 460 -5.51 -9.02 16.27
CA GLY A 460 -4.19 -9.40 15.74
C GLY A 460 -3.66 -8.44 14.67
N CYS A 461 -2.64 -8.87 13.94
CA CYS A 461 -2.08 -8.12 12.82
C CYS A 461 -2.52 -8.73 11.49
N TYR A 462 -2.82 -7.88 10.51
CA TYR A 462 -3.28 -8.27 9.18
C TYR A 462 -2.61 -7.42 8.10
N ILE A 463 -2.70 -7.90 6.86
CA ILE A 463 -2.28 -7.14 5.69
C ILE A 463 -3.46 -6.40 5.05
N GLN A 464 -3.20 -5.17 4.58
CA GLN A 464 -4.20 -4.32 3.94
C GLN A 464 -3.67 -3.70 2.64
N VAL A 465 -4.53 -3.59 1.63
CA VAL A 465 -4.25 -2.88 0.37
C VAL A 465 -5.11 -1.62 0.28
N ASN A 466 -4.52 -0.45 0.53
CA ASN A 466 -5.26 0.82 0.59
C ASN A 466 -4.64 1.93 -0.29
N GLU A 467 -3.74 1.58 -1.20
CA GLU A 467 -3.10 2.51 -2.14
C GLU A 467 -3.70 2.35 -3.56
N PRO A 468 -4.30 3.40 -4.17
CA PRO A 468 -4.94 3.30 -5.48
C PRO A 468 -4.04 2.77 -6.60
N LEU A 469 -2.75 3.16 -6.59
CA LEU A 469 -1.78 2.67 -7.56
C LEU A 469 -1.55 1.16 -7.42
N VAL A 470 -1.52 0.66 -6.19
CA VAL A 470 -1.34 -0.77 -5.92
C VAL A 470 -2.57 -1.56 -6.35
N VAL A 471 -3.78 -1.05 -6.10
CA VAL A 471 -5.03 -1.65 -6.60
C VAL A 471 -4.96 -1.79 -8.13
N ARG A 472 -4.55 -0.74 -8.86
CA ARG A 472 -4.36 -0.80 -10.32
C ARG A 472 -3.36 -1.88 -10.73
N VAL A 473 -2.23 -1.97 -10.04
CA VAL A 473 -1.18 -2.98 -10.33
C VAL A 473 -1.69 -4.39 -10.08
N ILE A 474 -2.37 -4.64 -8.96
CA ILE A 474 -3.00 -5.93 -8.64
C ILE A 474 -4.00 -6.31 -9.72
N SER A 475 -4.92 -5.41 -10.07
CA SER A 475 -5.93 -5.67 -11.10
C SER A 475 -5.32 -6.00 -12.46
N THR A 476 -4.20 -5.35 -12.80
CA THR A 476 -3.48 -5.59 -14.06
C THR A 476 -2.75 -6.93 -14.05
N VAL A 477 -1.94 -7.20 -13.03
CA VAL A 477 -1.07 -8.38 -12.99
C VAL A 477 -1.88 -9.65 -12.73
N LEU A 478 -2.72 -9.65 -11.71
CA LEU A 478 -3.53 -10.82 -11.35
C LEU A 478 -4.71 -11.01 -12.32
N GLY A 479 -5.15 -9.96 -13.02
CA GLY A 479 -6.13 -10.09 -14.09
C GLY A 479 -5.64 -10.94 -15.26
N ILE A 480 -4.34 -10.87 -15.59
CA ILE A 480 -3.71 -11.72 -16.60
C ILE A 480 -3.61 -13.16 -16.11
N GLU A 481 -3.24 -13.34 -14.84
CA GLU A 481 -3.02 -14.67 -14.25
C GLU A 481 -4.33 -15.46 -14.11
N PHE A 482 -5.38 -14.84 -13.57
CA PHE A 482 -6.61 -15.55 -13.22
C PHE A 482 -7.61 -15.72 -14.37
N LYS A 483 -7.40 -15.07 -15.54
CA LYS A 483 -8.16 -15.17 -16.82
C LYS A 483 -9.68 -14.89 -16.78
N SER A 484 -10.42 -15.35 -15.76
CA SER A 484 -11.83 -15.08 -15.51
C SER A 484 -12.05 -14.72 -14.03
N PRO A 485 -12.00 -13.43 -13.68
CA PRO A 485 -12.24 -12.94 -12.32
C PRO A 485 -13.59 -13.38 -11.76
N ALA A 486 -14.57 -13.54 -12.65
CA ALA A 486 -15.93 -13.93 -12.30
C ALA A 486 -15.97 -15.31 -11.64
N MET A 487 -15.24 -16.31 -12.17
CA MET A 487 -15.28 -17.66 -11.59
C MET A 487 -14.65 -17.72 -10.20
N THR A 488 -13.47 -17.11 -10.03
CA THR A 488 -12.80 -17.03 -8.73
C THR A 488 -13.65 -16.27 -7.71
N LEU A 489 -14.27 -15.15 -8.14
CA LEU A 489 -15.20 -14.38 -7.31
C LEU A 489 -16.42 -15.21 -6.90
N THR A 490 -17.07 -15.88 -7.85
CA THR A 490 -18.25 -16.73 -7.61
C THR A 490 -17.90 -17.84 -6.60
N ASN A 491 -16.76 -18.51 -6.76
CA ASN A 491 -16.31 -19.55 -5.82
C ASN A 491 -16.04 -19.00 -4.41
N ARG A 492 -15.41 -17.83 -4.28
CA ARG A 492 -15.16 -17.21 -2.96
C ARG A 492 -16.46 -16.76 -2.29
N LEU A 493 -17.34 -16.09 -3.05
CA LEU A 493 -18.64 -15.65 -2.53
C LEU A 493 -19.52 -16.82 -2.13
N PHE A 494 -19.39 -17.94 -2.83
CA PHE A 494 -20.01 -19.20 -2.46
C PHE A 494 -19.50 -19.74 -1.12
N GLN A 495 -18.18 -19.74 -0.90
CA GLN A 495 -17.59 -20.11 0.40
C GLN A 495 -18.09 -19.20 1.53
N ASN A 496 -18.09 -17.89 1.30
CA ASN A 496 -18.62 -16.92 2.27
C ASN A 496 -20.11 -17.18 2.58
N LEU A 497 -20.94 -17.45 1.56
CA LEU A 497 -22.35 -17.79 1.76
C LEU A 497 -22.51 -19.06 2.60
N ASN A 498 -21.63 -20.05 2.40
CA ASN A 498 -21.61 -21.29 3.16
C ASN A 498 -21.23 -21.08 4.63
N GLU A 499 -20.21 -20.27 4.90
CA GLU A 499 -19.84 -19.88 6.28
C GLU A 499 -20.98 -19.15 7.00
N HIS A 500 -21.79 -18.39 6.26
CA HIS A 500 -22.94 -17.67 6.79
C HIS A 500 -24.26 -18.48 6.77
N ALA A 501 -24.22 -19.78 6.47
CA ALA A 501 -25.41 -20.64 6.44
C ALA A 501 -26.19 -20.64 7.78
N ASN A 502 -25.52 -20.37 8.90
CA ASN A 502 -26.13 -20.26 10.24
C ASN A 502 -26.26 -18.80 10.74
N ALA A 503 -25.89 -17.80 9.94
CA ALA A 503 -25.96 -16.39 10.31
C ALA A 503 -27.40 -15.83 10.21
N SER A 504 -27.59 -14.55 10.56
CA SER A 504 -28.87 -13.86 10.39
C SER A 504 -29.33 -13.85 8.92
N ASP A 505 -30.65 -13.82 8.69
CA ASP A 505 -31.23 -13.77 7.33
C ASP A 505 -30.75 -12.56 6.52
N MET A 506 -30.43 -11.45 7.19
CA MET A 506 -29.89 -10.25 6.55
C MET A 506 -28.48 -10.49 5.99
N SER A 507 -27.61 -11.16 6.75
CA SER A 507 -26.26 -11.51 6.31
C SER A 507 -26.28 -12.48 5.13
N LYS A 508 -27.19 -13.47 5.15
CA LYS A 508 -27.42 -14.41 4.05
C LYS A 508 -27.90 -13.70 2.79
N GLY A 509 -28.88 -12.80 2.94
CA GLY A 509 -29.42 -12.00 1.82
C GLY A 509 -28.34 -11.17 1.13
N LYS A 510 -27.46 -10.51 1.91
CA LYS A 510 -26.36 -9.72 1.35
C LYS A 510 -25.32 -10.58 0.62
N ALA A 511 -24.96 -11.75 1.18
CA ALA A 511 -24.06 -12.69 0.50
C ALA A 511 -24.67 -13.25 -0.79
N TRP A 512 -25.97 -13.50 -0.80
CA TRP A 512 -26.73 -13.92 -1.97
C TRP A 512 -26.72 -12.88 -3.09
N GLU A 513 -26.99 -11.61 -2.76
CA GLU A 513 -26.93 -10.48 -3.69
C GLU A 513 -25.55 -10.42 -4.39
N TYR A 514 -24.46 -10.49 -3.62
CA TYR A 514 -23.11 -10.47 -4.19
C TYR A 514 -22.84 -11.66 -5.12
N LEU A 515 -23.30 -12.86 -4.76
CA LEU A 515 -23.12 -14.05 -5.58
C LEU A 515 -23.82 -13.92 -6.95
N ILE A 516 -25.03 -13.37 -6.96
CA ILE A 516 -25.77 -13.08 -8.20
C ILE A 516 -25.02 -12.05 -9.06
N LEU A 517 -24.58 -10.94 -8.45
CA LEU A 517 -23.84 -9.90 -9.18
C LEU A 517 -22.53 -10.45 -9.78
N ALA A 518 -21.83 -11.30 -9.05
CA ALA A 518 -20.63 -11.97 -9.55
C ALA A 518 -20.92 -12.84 -10.78
N GLN A 519 -22.03 -13.59 -10.75
CA GLN A 519 -22.41 -14.46 -11.85
C GLN A 519 -22.80 -13.67 -13.11
N MET A 520 -23.37 -12.47 -12.97
CA MET A 520 -23.68 -11.59 -14.12
C MET A 520 -22.41 -11.19 -14.91
N LEU A 521 -21.24 -11.12 -14.27
CA LEU A 521 -19.97 -10.81 -14.94
C LEU A 521 -19.58 -11.85 -16.00
N THR A 522 -20.06 -13.08 -15.88
CA THR A 522 -19.80 -14.16 -16.86
C THR A 522 -20.50 -13.94 -18.22
N TYR A 523 -21.39 -12.95 -18.31
CA TYR A 523 -22.11 -12.58 -19.53
C TYR A 523 -21.52 -11.37 -20.26
N ASN A 524 -20.40 -10.83 -19.78
CA ASN A 524 -19.70 -9.75 -20.49
C ASN A 524 -19.41 -10.12 -21.95
N GLY A 525 -19.65 -9.17 -22.85
CA GLY A 525 -19.52 -9.34 -24.30
C GLY A 525 -20.69 -10.08 -24.96
N LYS A 526 -21.62 -10.67 -24.20
CA LYS A 526 -22.84 -11.28 -24.73
C LYS A 526 -23.96 -10.24 -24.84
N LYS A 527 -24.94 -10.52 -25.69
CA LYS A 527 -26.12 -9.66 -25.84
C LYS A 527 -27.14 -9.91 -24.74
N VAL A 528 -27.96 -8.92 -24.44
CA VAL A 528 -29.06 -9.05 -23.48
C VAL A 528 -30.01 -10.20 -23.84
N VAL A 529 -30.33 -10.35 -25.14
CA VAL A 529 -31.16 -11.46 -25.63
C VAL A 529 -30.59 -12.85 -25.30
N ASP A 530 -29.27 -13.00 -25.24
CA ASP A 530 -28.62 -14.29 -24.96
C ASP A 530 -28.86 -14.71 -23.50
N LEU A 531 -28.90 -13.74 -22.57
CA LEU A 531 -29.25 -14.00 -21.17
C LEU A 531 -30.72 -14.37 -21.02
N ILE A 532 -31.63 -13.69 -21.73
CA ILE A 532 -33.07 -14.01 -21.70
C ILE A 532 -33.30 -15.45 -22.17
N ARG A 533 -32.68 -15.80 -23.30
CA ARG A 533 -32.80 -17.12 -23.95
C ARG A 533 -32.15 -18.26 -23.19
N LEU A 534 -31.29 -17.98 -22.22
CA LEU A 534 -30.81 -18.99 -21.29
C LEU A 534 -31.95 -19.58 -20.45
N PHE A 535 -32.88 -18.73 -20.03
CA PHE A 535 -33.95 -19.12 -19.11
C PHE A 535 -35.23 -19.48 -19.85
N TYR A 536 -35.60 -18.69 -20.87
CA TYR A 536 -36.89 -18.75 -21.54
C TYR A 536 -36.73 -18.86 -23.06
N ASN A 537 -37.49 -19.76 -23.66
CA ASN A 537 -37.65 -19.80 -25.11
C ASN A 537 -38.55 -18.63 -25.57
N ASP A 538 -38.43 -18.22 -26.84
CA ASP A 538 -39.18 -17.07 -27.37
C ASP A 538 -40.72 -17.25 -27.24
N ASP A 539 -41.23 -18.48 -27.26
CA ASP A 539 -42.66 -18.83 -27.07
C ASP A 539 -43.15 -18.75 -25.61
N GLN A 540 -42.22 -18.64 -24.65
CA GLN A 540 -42.50 -18.53 -23.21
C GLN A 540 -42.50 -17.08 -22.71
N ILE A 541 -42.19 -16.12 -23.59
CA ILE A 541 -42.10 -14.70 -23.24
C ILE A 541 -43.47 -14.08 -23.51
N LEU A 542 -44.06 -13.47 -22.49
CA LEU A 542 -45.46 -13.04 -22.54
C LEU A 542 -45.59 -11.50 -22.47
N GLN A 543 -46.65 -10.97 -23.06
CA GLN A 543 -47.04 -9.56 -22.94
C GLN A 543 -48.50 -9.51 -22.52
N GLN A 544 -48.82 -8.61 -21.60
CA GLN A 544 -50.20 -8.34 -21.20
C GLN A 544 -50.91 -7.54 -22.28
N GLU A 545 -52.12 -7.96 -22.66
CA GLU A 545 -52.91 -7.20 -23.62
C GLU A 545 -53.45 -5.90 -23.00
N PRO A 546 -53.70 -4.85 -23.82
CA PRO A 546 -54.17 -3.54 -23.34
C PRO A 546 -55.46 -3.60 -22.50
N ASN A 547 -56.26 -4.66 -22.68
CA ASN A 547 -57.52 -4.86 -21.99
C ASN A 547 -57.37 -5.68 -20.68
N GLY A 548 -56.15 -6.06 -20.29
CA GLY A 548 -55.83 -6.69 -19.00
C GLY A 548 -56.15 -8.18 -18.87
N ASP A 549 -57.05 -8.72 -19.68
CA ASP A 549 -57.67 -10.03 -19.48
C ASP A 549 -56.91 -11.24 -20.09
N SER A 550 -55.89 -11.02 -20.92
CA SER A 550 -55.19 -12.10 -21.63
C SER A 550 -53.68 -11.85 -21.78
N LEU A 551 -52.92 -12.95 -21.92
CA LEU A 551 -51.48 -12.96 -22.18
C LEU A 551 -51.22 -13.51 -23.59
N LYS A 552 -50.37 -12.84 -24.37
CA LYS A 552 -49.90 -13.32 -25.68
C LYS A 552 -48.40 -13.48 -25.71
N VAL A 553 -47.88 -14.29 -26.64
CA VAL A 553 -46.45 -14.37 -26.92
C VAL A 553 -45.95 -12.98 -27.35
N ALA A 554 -44.97 -12.46 -26.63
CA ALA A 554 -44.44 -11.12 -26.84
C ALA A 554 -43.39 -11.12 -27.95
N LYS A 555 -43.36 -10.05 -28.73
CA LYS A 555 -42.17 -9.69 -29.50
C LYS A 555 -41.23 -8.94 -28.57
N LEU A 556 -39.98 -9.40 -28.48
CA LEU A 556 -38.96 -8.73 -27.67
C LEU A 556 -38.61 -7.33 -28.21
N PRO A 557 -38.33 -6.34 -27.34
CA PRO A 557 -37.95 -4.98 -27.76
C PRO A 557 -36.66 -4.95 -28.59
N GLU A 558 -36.54 -4.07 -29.60
CA GLU A 558 -35.39 -4.09 -30.51
C GLU A 558 -34.03 -3.88 -29.82
N TRP A 559 -34.00 -3.07 -28.75
CA TRP A 559 -32.75 -2.71 -28.06
C TRP A 559 -32.01 -3.92 -27.46
N ILE A 560 -32.69 -5.01 -27.12
CA ILE A 560 -32.05 -6.18 -26.48
C ILE A 560 -31.12 -6.94 -27.43
N TYR A 561 -31.32 -6.77 -28.75
CA TYR A 561 -30.55 -7.46 -29.78
C TYR A 561 -29.23 -6.76 -30.07
N THR A 562 -29.07 -5.53 -29.59
CA THR A 562 -27.83 -4.73 -29.73
C THR A 562 -27.17 -4.44 -28.39
N ALA A 563 -27.93 -4.33 -27.30
CA ALA A 563 -27.40 -4.14 -25.96
C ALA A 563 -26.51 -5.31 -25.52
N THR A 564 -25.34 -4.99 -24.98
CA THR A 564 -24.36 -5.95 -24.46
C THR A 564 -24.02 -5.67 -23.01
N PHE A 565 -23.62 -6.70 -22.28
CA PHE A 565 -23.06 -6.55 -20.94
C PHE A 565 -21.58 -6.16 -21.04
N ASN A 566 -21.18 -5.14 -20.29
CA ASN A 566 -19.78 -4.76 -20.14
C ASN A 566 -19.53 -4.25 -18.72
N VAL A 567 -19.36 -5.19 -17.79
CA VAL A 567 -19.21 -4.91 -16.35
C VAL A 567 -17.81 -5.31 -15.88
N GLU A 568 -17.04 -4.34 -15.41
CA GLU A 568 -15.71 -4.55 -14.85
C GLU A 568 -15.74 -4.86 -13.34
N SER A 569 -16.68 -4.25 -12.61
CA SER A 569 -16.82 -4.32 -11.14
C SER A 569 -18.22 -3.90 -10.67
N TYR A 570 -18.49 -4.01 -9.37
CA TYR A 570 -19.67 -3.47 -8.68
C TYR A 570 -19.26 -2.88 -7.33
N GLY A 571 -20.06 -1.95 -6.79
CA GLY A 571 -19.79 -1.35 -5.48
C GLY A 571 -20.83 -0.32 -5.06
N ASP A 572 -20.76 0.12 -3.81
CA ASP A 572 -21.54 1.24 -3.29
C ASP A 572 -20.96 2.60 -3.72
N VAL A 573 -21.58 3.69 -3.26
CA VAL A 573 -21.17 5.06 -3.60
C VAL A 573 -19.72 5.35 -3.19
N GLU A 574 -19.28 4.85 -2.04
CA GLU A 574 -17.92 5.06 -1.53
C GLU A 574 -16.90 4.33 -2.41
N MET A 575 -17.13 3.05 -2.68
CA MET A 575 -16.28 2.25 -3.54
C MET A 575 -16.22 2.83 -4.97
N LEU A 576 -17.35 3.23 -5.52
CA LEU A 576 -17.39 3.81 -6.86
C LEU A 576 -16.74 5.19 -6.89
N SER A 577 -16.77 5.93 -5.78
CA SER A 577 -16.03 7.19 -5.66
C SER A 577 -14.53 6.96 -5.78
N LEU A 578 -14.02 5.88 -5.19
CA LEU A 578 -12.62 5.46 -5.32
C LEU A 578 -12.29 4.99 -6.74
N LEU A 579 -13.12 4.11 -7.31
CA LEU A 579 -12.89 3.55 -8.66
C LEU A 579 -12.96 4.62 -9.75
N CYS A 580 -13.92 5.54 -9.67
CA CYS A 580 -14.07 6.64 -10.62
C CYS A 580 -13.17 7.85 -10.25
N ASN A 581 -12.53 7.83 -9.08
CA ASN A 581 -11.79 8.95 -8.50
C ASN A 581 -12.59 10.25 -8.54
N LYS A 582 -13.80 10.19 -7.99
CA LYS A 582 -14.70 11.32 -7.90
C LYS A 582 -15.50 11.17 -6.63
N LEU A 583 -15.51 12.20 -5.79
CA LEU A 583 -16.32 12.16 -4.58
C LEU A 583 -17.80 12.27 -4.96
N TYR A 584 -18.51 11.15 -4.91
CA TYR A 584 -19.96 11.11 -5.08
C TYR A 584 -20.64 11.32 -3.73
N LYS A 585 -21.71 12.11 -3.70
CA LYS A 585 -22.47 12.33 -2.46
C LYS A 585 -23.56 11.30 -2.26
N ASP A 586 -24.09 10.78 -3.36
CA ASP A 586 -25.24 9.87 -3.39
C ASP A 586 -25.24 9.04 -4.68
N GLY A 587 -26.15 8.07 -4.78
CA GLY A 587 -26.29 7.22 -5.97
C GLY A 587 -26.68 8.01 -7.23
N VAL A 588 -27.34 9.17 -7.09
CA VAL A 588 -27.73 10.00 -8.24
C VAL A 588 -26.52 10.71 -8.86
N ASP A 589 -25.53 11.12 -8.05
CA ASP A 589 -24.26 11.66 -8.54
C ASP A 589 -23.48 10.63 -9.36
N VAL A 590 -23.49 9.36 -8.92
CA VAL A 590 -22.92 8.23 -9.66
C VAL A 590 -23.61 8.07 -11.02
N ILE A 591 -24.94 7.97 -11.02
CA ILE A 591 -25.76 7.81 -12.24
C ILE A 591 -25.55 8.97 -13.21
N SER A 592 -25.57 10.20 -12.70
CA SER A 592 -25.32 11.40 -13.50
C SER A 592 -23.94 11.37 -14.15
N ASN A 593 -22.93 10.92 -13.41
CA ASN A 593 -21.59 10.77 -13.96
C ASN A 593 -21.52 9.71 -15.05
N TRP A 594 -22.10 8.53 -14.85
CA TRP A 594 -22.10 7.46 -15.86
C TRP A 594 -22.82 7.85 -17.13
N LEU A 595 -23.94 8.58 -17.01
CA LEU A 595 -24.64 9.10 -18.18
C LEU A 595 -23.83 10.17 -18.91
N THR A 596 -23.08 11.01 -18.19
CA THR A 596 -22.21 12.04 -18.76
C THR A 596 -20.94 11.48 -19.40
N PHE A 597 -20.35 10.46 -18.78
CA PHE A 597 -19.05 9.87 -19.12
C PHE A 597 -19.24 8.36 -19.37
N PRO A 598 -19.56 7.95 -20.62
CA PRO A 598 -19.84 6.56 -20.96
C PRO A 598 -18.72 5.57 -20.61
N GLU A 599 -17.46 6.02 -20.56
CA GLU A 599 -16.33 5.22 -20.10
C GLU A 599 -16.49 4.66 -18.67
N ASN A 600 -17.37 5.26 -17.85
CA ASN A 600 -17.68 4.82 -16.50
C ASN A 600 -18.90 3.87 -16.44
N ARG A 601 -19.57 3.57 -17.57
CA ARG A 601 -20.70 2.63 -17.70
C ARG A 601 -20.25 1.15 -17.70
N LYS A 602 -19.31 0.85 -16.82
CA LYS A 602 -18.68 -0.47 -16.65
C LYS A 602 -18.78 -0.98 -15.23
N TYR A 603 -19.65 -0.38 -14.43
CA TYR A 603 -19.82 -0.70 -13.03
C TYR A 603 -21.29 -0.94 -12.70
N ILE A 604 -21.56 -1.82 -11.73
CA ILE A 604 -22.89 -1.96 -11.12
C ILE A 604 -22.91 -1.19 -9.80
N LEU A 605 -23.89 -0.33 -9.62
CA LEU A 605 -24.14 0.37 -8.36
C LEU A 605 -24.92 -0.58 -7.45
N GLN A 606 -24.34 -0.87 -6.28
CA GLN A 606 -25.08 -1.39 -5.14
C GLN A 606 -25.75 -0.18 -4.46
N PRO A 607 -27.08 -0.03 -4.58
CA PRO A 607 -27.73 1.18 -4.12
C PRO A 607 -27.79 1.26 -2.60
N GLU A 608 -27.84 2.48 -2.09
CA GLU A 608 -28.07 2.74 -0.67
C GLU A 608 -29.48 2.29 -0.24
N ASN A 609 -29.69 2.06 1.06
CA ASN A 609 -30.96 1.53 1.60
C ASN A 609 -32.22 2.32 1.18
N ALA A 610 -32.07 3.61 0.85
CA ALA A 610 -33.16 4.47 0.41
C ALA A 610 -33.55 4.30 -1.06
N MET A 611 -32.73 3.60 -1.84
CA MET A 611 -32.94 3.31 -3.26
C MET A 611 -33.31 1.83 -3.46
N ARG A 612 -34.22 1.60 -4.41
CA ARG A 612 -34.53 0.31 -5.01
C ARG A 612 -34.23 0.47 -6.50
N PRO A 613 -33.60 -0.49 -7.22
CA PRO A 613 -33.40 -1.93 -6.94
C PRO A 613 -32.22 -2.27 -6.00
N ASP A 614 -31.93 -3.57 -5.80
CA ASP A 614 -30.75 -4.04 -5.03
C ASP A 614 -29.44 -3.95 -5.86
N GLY A 615 -29.56 -3.87 -7.19
CA GLY A 615 -28.43 -3.64 -8.11
C GLY A 615 -28.86 -2.85 -9.34
N LEU A 616 -28.05 -1.87 -9.75
CA LEU A 616 -28.30 -1.01 -10.91
C LEU A 616 -27.08 -0.99 -11.85
N TYR A 617 -27.28 -1.28 -13.12
CA TYR A 617 -26.30 -1.08 -14.18
C TYR A 617 -26.87 -0.24 -15.32
N ILE A 618 -26.02 0.62 -15.89
CA ILE A 618 -26.34 1.44 -17.07
C ILE A 618 -25.40 0.99 -18.19
N GLY A 619 -25.98 0.51 -19.29
CA GLY A 619 -25.22 0.05 -20.44
C GLY A 619 -25.43 0.92 -21.68
N ASP A 620 -24.47 0.86 -22.59
CA ASP A 620 -24.52 1.55 -23.89
C ASP A 620 -25.39 0.80 -24.90
N ILE A 621 -25.94 1.56 -25.84
CA ILE A 621 -26.61 1.03 -27.04
C ILE A 621 -25.93 1.61 -28.27
N ASP A 622 -25.51 0.73 -29.18
CA ASP A 622 -25.01 1.07 -30.52
C ASP A 622 -23.88 2.14 -30.54
N GLY A 623 -23.07 2.20 -29.49
CA GLY A 623 -21.98 3.20 -29.35
C GLY A 623 -22.45 4.65 -29.21
N SER A 624 -23.76 4.88 -29.05
CA SER A 624 -24.32 6.22 -28.89
C SER A 624 -24.17 6.71 -27.45
N ARG A 625 -23.49 7.86 -27.26
CA ARG A 625 -23.32 8.49 -25.94
C ARG A 625 -24.64 8.90 -25.28
N ASN A 626 -25.68 9.20 -26.06
CA ASN A 626 -26.96 9.74 -25.56
C ASN A 626 -28.06 8.70 -25.34
N HIS A 627 -27.80 7.43 -25.71
CA HIS A 627 -28.75 6.34 -25.54
C HIS A 627 -28.22 5.38 -24.48
N TYR A 628 -29.11 4.85 -23.64
CA TYR A 628 -28.73 3.90 -22.60
C TYR A 628 -29.86 2.91 -22.30
N TRP A 629 -29.48 1.76 -21.77
CA TRP A 629 -30.39 0.79 -21.17
C TRP A 629 -30.00 0.54 -19.71
N THR A 630 -30.93 -0.03 -18.94
CA THR A 630 -30.71 -0.31 -17.52
C THR A 630 -30.89 -1.78 -17.20
N LEU A 631 -30.00 -2.34 -16.39
CA LEU A 631 -30.22 -3.62 -15.71
C LEU A 631 -30.57 -3.32 -14.25
N LEU A 632 -31.68 -3.87 -13.79
CA LEU A 632 -32.26 -3.64 -12.46
C LEU A 632 -32.47 -5.01 -11.79
N ILE A 633 -31.78 -5.25 -10.68
CA ILE A 633 -31.74 -6.57 -10.02
C ILE A 633 -32.45 -6.48 -8.66
N SER A 634 -33.43 -7.35 -8.44
CA SER A 634 -33.94 -7.70 -7.12
C SER A 634 -33.48 -9.12 -6.80
N ALA A 635 -32.78 -9.31 -5.69
CA ALA A 635 -32.34 -10.63 -5.25
C ALA A 635 -32.81 -10.88 -3.82
N LYS A 636 -33.75 -11.82 -3.67
CA LYS A 636 -34.46 -12.06 -2.42
C LYS A 636 -34.43 -13.52 -2.00
N PHE A 637 -34.12 -13.72 -0.73
CA PHE A 637 -34.09 -15.02 -0.07
C PHE A 637 -35.17 -15.04 1.03
N PHE A 638 -36.20 -15.86 0.85
CA PHE A 638 -37.32 -16.00 1.78
C PHE A 638 -37.43 -17.43 2.31
N SER A 639 -38.11 -17.59 3.44
CA SER A 639 -38.47 -18.90 3.98
C SER A 639 -39.61 -19.57 3.21
N ASN A 640 -40.49 -18.79 2.57
CA ASN A 640 -41.66 -19.26 1.83
C ASN A 640 -41.79 -18.54 0.48
N ALA A 641 -42.52 -19.13 -0.45
CA ALA A 641 -42.81 -18.51 -1.73
C ALA A 641 -43.54 -17.16 -1.57
N MET A 642 -43.15 -16.16 -2.35
CA MET A 642 -43.76 -14.83 -2.30
C MET A 642 -45.18 -14.87 -2.93
N SER A 643 -46.17 -14.21 -2.32
CA SER A 643 -47.57 -14.25 -2.78
C SER A 643 -48.28 -12.90 -2.64
N GLY A 644 -49.34 -12.71 -3.42
CA GLY A 644 -50.27 -11.59 -3.31
C GLY A 644 -49.61 -10.22 -3.52
N GLN A 645 -49.97 -9.24 -2.69
CA GLN A 645 -49.47 -7.85 -2.81
C GLN A 645 -47.94 -7.74 -2.77
N ALA A 646 -47.24 -8.68 -2.13
CA ALA A 646 -45.78 -8.69 -2.06
C ALA A 646 -45.14 -8.82 -3.45
N ILE A 647 -45.80 -9.50 -4.39
CA ILE A 647 -45.31 -9.69 -5.78
C ILE A 647 -45.32 -8.34 -6.51
N ASN A 648 -46.41 -7.59 -6.40
CA ASN A 648 -46.49 -6.25 -6.98
C ASN A 648 -45.48 -5.29 -6.36
N GLN A 649 -45.30 -5.34 -5.03
CA GLN A 649 -44.27 -4.55 -4.35
C GLN A 649 -42.86 -4.90 -4.83
N ASP A 650 -42.54 -6.18 -4.98
CA ASP A 650 -41.24 -6.61 -5.49
C ASP A 650 -41.05 -6.20 -6.95
N LYS A 651 -42.07 -6.38 -7.80
CA LYS A 651 -42.07 -5.86 -9.18
C LYS A 651 -41.71 -4.38 -9.19
N THR A 652 -42.41 -3.53 -8.43
CA THR A 652 -42.13 -2.07 -8.39
C THR A 652 -40.72 -1.73 -7.92
N SER A 653 -40.05 -2.60 -7.16
CA SER A 653 -38.69 -2.35 -6.68
C SER A 653 -37.62 -2.29 -7.79
N THR A 654 -37.90 -2.88 -8.95
CA THR A 654 -37.02 -2.81 -10.11
C THR A 654 -37.58 -1.89 -11.21
N ASP A 655 -38.57 -1.07 -10.91
CA ASP A 655 -39.05 -0.08 -11.87
C ASP A 655 -38.11 1.13 -11.88
N TRP A 656 -37.54 1.43 -13.05
CA TRP A 656 -36.63 2.55 -13.18
C TRP A 656 -37.29 3.86 -12.72
N ASN A 657 -38.53 4.12 -13.12
CA ASN A 657 -39.23 5.37 -12.78
C ASN A 657 -39.51 5.52 -11.28
N LEU A 658 -39.54 4.41 -10.56
CA LEU A 658 -39.82 4.36 -9.12
C LEU A 658 -38.55 4.20 -8.26
N ALA A 659 -37.37 4.37 -8.83
CA ALA A 659 -36.14 4.49 -8.05
C ALA A 659 -36.29 5.60 -6.98
N TYR A 660 -36.00 5.28 -5.71
CA TYR A 660 -36.23 6.13 -4.52
C TYR A 660 -37.70 6.31 -4.08
N TYR A 661 -38.60 5.41 -4.49
CA TYR A 661 -39.92 5.27 -3.83
C TYR A 661 -39.89 4.10 -2.83
N THR A 662 -40.69 4.18 -1.77
CA THR A 662 -40.93 3.03 -0.89
C THR A 662 -41.72 1.95 -1.63
N LYS A 663 -41.75 0.74 -1.05
CA LYS A 663 -42.62 -0.36 -1.51
C LYS A 663 -44.11 0.01 -1.60
N ASP A 664 -44.54 0.99 -0.82
CA ASP A 664 -45.93 1.48 -0.81
C ASP A 664 -46.13 2.69 -1.74
N LEU A 665 -45.17 2.95 -2.64
CA LEU A 665 -45.17 4.10 -3.57
C LEU A 665 -45.19 5.47 -2.87
N LYS A 666 -44.78 5.52 -1.60
CA LYS A 666 -44.57 6.78 -0.88
C LYS A 666 -43.16 7.29 -1.15
N THR A 667 -42.99 8.60 -1.19
CA THR A 667 -41.67 9.22 -1.43
C THR A 667 -40.75 9.01 -0.23
N THR A 668 -39.56 8.42 -0.44
CA THR A 668 -38.53 8.33 0.62
C THR A 668 -37.67 9.58 0.68
N ASN A 669 -37.40 10.21 -0.47
CA ASN A 669 -36.51 11.36 -0.58
C ASN A 669 -36.84 12.22 -1.82
N HIS A 670 -37.72 13.21 -1.66
CA HIS A 670 -38.16 14.11 -2.75
C HIS A 670 -37.00 14.75 -3.51
N HIS A 671 -35.93 15.13 -2.80
CA HIS A 671 -34.77 15.77 -3.41
C HIS A 671 -34.04 14.85 -4.40
N LEU A 672 -33.81 13.59 -4.02
CA LEU A 672 -33.13 12.61 -4.87
C LEU A 672 -34.00 12.21 -6.08
N ILE A 673 -35.32 12.10 -5.88
CA ILE A 673 -36.27 11.85 -6.97
C ILE A 673 -36.19 12.97 -8.02
N GLU A 674 -36.31 14.23 -7.60
CA GLU A 674 -36.22 15.37 -8.52
C GLU A 674 -34.87 15.45 -9.23
N LYS A 675 -33.78 15.21 -8.48
CA LYS A 675 -32.42 15.20 -9.02
C LYS A 675 -32.27 14.12 -10.10
N LEU A 676 -32.75 12.90 -9.83
CA LEU A 676 -32.69 11.79 -10.78
C LEU A 676 -33.58 12.01 -12.00
N THR A 677 -34.78 12.56 -11.82
CA THR A 677 -35.67 12.91 -12.95
C THR A 677 -35.04 13.92 -13.88
N LYS A 678 -34.40 14.98 -13.33
CA LYS A 678 -33.66 15.96 -14.14
C LYS A 678 -32.53 15.31 -14.94
N VAL A 679 -31.76 14.42 -14.30
CA VAL A 679 -30.67 13.68 -14.97
C VAL A 679 -31.22 12.80 -16.10
N ARG A 680 -32.31 12.07 -15.87
CA ARG A 680 -32.92 11.17 -16.88
C ARG A 680 -33.40 11.91 -18.11
N GLN A 681 -33.96 13.11 -17.96
CA GLN A 681 -34.48 13.90 -19.08
C GLN A 681 -33.39 14.36 -20.07
N LEU A 682 -32.12 14.35 -19.65
CA LEU A 682 -30.99 14.73 -20.51
C LEU A 682 -30.57 13.61 -21.48
N TYR A 683 -31.02 12.37 -21.28
CA TYR A 683 -30.57 11.20 -22.03
C TYR A 683 -31.75 10.31 -22.43
N LYS A 684 -31.62 9.59 -23.55
CA LYS A 684 -32.69 8.72 -24.04
C LYS A 684 -32.56 7.30 -23.49
N HIS A 685 -33.47 6.93 -22.60
CA HIS A 685 -33.62 5.57 -22.11
C HIS A 685 -34.34 4.69 -23.14
N CYS A 686 -33.70 3.57 -23.50
CA CYS A 686 -34.25 2.64 -24.50
C CYS A 686 -35.11 1.53 -23.90
N GLY A 687 -34.91 1.20 -22.62
CA GLY A 687 -35.64 0.17 -21.89
C GLY A 687 -34.80 -0.46 -20.77
N SER A 688 -35.44 -1.28 -19.95
CA SER A 688 -34.82 -1.96 -18.81
C SER A 688 -34.89 -3.48 -18.92
N LEU A 689 -33.82 -4.17 -18.53
CA LEU A 689 -33.88 -5.57 -18.12
C LEU A 689 -34.06 -5.63 -16.60
N ARG A 690 -35.16 -6.20 -16.14
CA ARG A 690 -35.54 -6.27 -14.73
C ARG A 690 -35.50 -7.73 -14.30
N ILE A 691 -34.55 -8.10 -13.46
CA ILE A 691 -34.35 -9.49 -13.05
C ILE A 691 -34.67 -9.63 -11.57
N HIS A 692 -35.57 -10.56 -11.26
CA HIS A 692 -36.03 -10.89 -9.93
C HIS A 692 -35.58 -12.31 -9.59
N PHE A 693 -34.53 -12.43 -8.78
CA PHE A 693 -34.09 -13.71 -8.22
C PHE A 693 -34.86 -13.94 -6.92
N ILE A 694 -35.91 -14.77 -6.96
CA ILE A 694 -36.81 -14.99 -5.82
C ILE A 694 -36.70 -16.44 -5.37
N MET A 695 -36.24 -16.64 -4.14
CA MET A 695 -36.06 -17.95 -3.52
C MET A 695 -37.04 -18.13 -2.34
N PRO A 696 -37.81 -19.24 -2.26
CA PRO A 696 -37.79 -20.41 -3.16
C PRO A 696 -38.53 -20.19 -4.49
N GLY A 697 -39.37 -19.15 -4.60
CA GLY A 697 -40.11 -18.82 -5.83
C GLY A 697 -41.35 -17.95 -5.56
N LEU A 698 -42.24 -17.89 -6.55
CA LEU A 698 -43.55 -17.24 -6.45
C LEU A 698 -44.64 -18.28 -6.15
N ALA A 699 -45.61 -17.91 -5.32
CA ALA A 699 -46.80 -18.74 -5.10
C ALA A 699 -47.76 -18.58 -6.28
N LEU A 700 -48.37 -19.68 -6.72
CA LEU A 700 -49.39 -19.66 -7.77
C LEU A 700 -50.62 -18.89 -7.26
N SER A 701 -50.99 -17.79 -7.92
CA SER A 701 -52.25 -17.10 -7.64
C SER A 701 -53.45 -17.87 -8.21
N MET A 702 -54.61 -17.79 -7.55
CA MET A 702 -55.84 -18.48 -7.99
C MET A 702 -56.40 -17.97 -9.32
N ASP A 703 -56.08 -16.73 -9.70
CA ASP A 703 -56.49 -16.06 -10.95
C ASP A 703 -55.43 -16.16 -12.07
N GLY A 704 -54.25 -16.70 -11.76
CA GLY A 704 -53.14 -16.80 -12.70
C GLY A 704 -52.55 -15.46 -13.15
N SER A 705 -52.74 -14.36 -12.40
CA SER A 705 -52.12 -13.05 -12.67
C SER A 705 -50.62 -13.01 -12.29
N ASP A 706 -50.22 -13.81 -11.30
CA ASP A 706 -48.86 -13.84 -10.72
C ASP A 706 -48.01 -15.03 -11.22
N ARG A 707 -48.11 -15.39 -12.50
CA ARG A 707 -47.44 -16.58 -13.08
C ARG A 707 -45.89 -16.57 -13.11
N GLY A 708 -45.22 -15.57 -12.55
CA GLY A 708 -43.78 -15.39 -12.75
C GLY A 708 -43.40 -15.31 -14.23
N GLY A 709 -42.27 -15.90 -14.60
CA GLY A 709 -41.81 -16.05 -15.99
C GLY A 709 -41.11 -14.82 -16.56
N CYS A 710 -41.04 -14.74 -17.90
CA CYS A 710 -40.49 -13.61 -18.64
C CYS A 710 -41.61 -12.80 -19.29
N ARG A 711 -41.63 -11.49 -19.05
CA ARG A 711 -42.69 -10.58 -19.51
C ARG A 711 -42.12 -9.36 -20.20
N VAL A 712 -42.85 -8.82 -21.17
CA VAL A 712 -42.57 -7.53 -21.81
C VAL A 712 -43.64 -6.52 -21.39
N GLU A 713 -43.21 -5.40 -20.80
CA GLU A 713 -44.06 -4.28 -20.42
C GLU A 713 -43.48 -3.00 -21.03
N ASP A 714 -44.19 -2.41 -21.99
CA ASP A 714 -43.71 -1.32 -22.83
C ASP A 714 -42.35 -1.61 -23.49
N LYS A 715 -41.27 -1.07 -22.93
CA LYS A 715 -39.88 -1.25 -23.40
C LYS A 715 -39.05 -2.11 -22.47
N ASP A 716 -39.62 -2.52 -21.33
CA ASP A 716 -38.94 -3.29 -20.30
C ASP A 716 -39.20 -4.78 -20.47
N VAL A 717 -38.18 -5.57 -20.12
CA VAL A 717 -38.27 -7.03 -20.02
C VAL A 717 -38.10 -7.41 -18.55
N ILE A 718 -39.09 -8.09 -17.98
CA ILE A 718 -39.13 -8.52 -16.58
C ILE A 718 -38.96 -10.04 -16.54
N MET A 719 -37.98 -10.52 -15.76
CA MET A 719 -37.66 -11.95 -15.61
C MET A 719 -37.74 -12.36 -14.14
N TYR A 720 -38.43 -13.47 -13.85
CA TYR A 720 -38.47 -14.09 -12.53
C TYR A 720 -37.69 -15.40 -12.51
N ILE A 721 -36.52 -15.38 -11.91
CA ILE A 721 -35.62 -16.52 -11.78
C ILE A 721 -35.87 -17.17 -10.42
N ASP A 722 -36.51 -18.33 -10.42
CA ASP A 722 -36.76 -19.13 -9.23
C ASP A 722 -35.72 -20.26 -9.06
N ARG A 723 -35.92 -21.08 -8.02
CA ARG A 723 -35.08 -22.24 -7.72
C ARG A 723 -34.86 -23.17 -8.92
N THR A 724 -35.88 -23.43 -9.73
CA THR A 724 -35.78 -24.36 -10.86
C THR A 724 -34.87 -23.83 -11.97
N MET A 725 -34.80 -22.51 -12.09
CA MET A 725 -34.02 -21.81 -13.12
C MET A 725 -32.58 -21.54 -12.68
N LEU A 726 -32.27 -21.51 -11.37
CA LEU A 726 -30.92 -21.23 -10.88
C LEU A 726 -29.85 -22.19 -11.39
N ARG A 727 -30.19 -23.47 -11.61
CA ARG A 727 -29.23 -24.43 -12.21
C ARG A 727 -28.75 -23.98 -13.58
N LYS A 728 -29.59 -23.28 -14.35
CA LYS A 728 -29.21 -22.71 -15.65
C LYS A 728 -28.24 -21.54 -15.50
N LEU A 729 -28.40 -20.74 -14.45
CA LEU A 729 -27.52 -19.61 -14.15
C LEU A 729 -26.12 -20.07 -13.74
N PHE A 730 -26.03 -21.11 -12.90
CA PHE A 730 -24.79 -21.66 -12.36
C PHE A 730 -24.35 -22.96 -13.06
N GLN A 731 -24.65 -23.15 -14.34
CA GLN A 731 -24.29 -24.40 -15.07
C GLN A 731 -22.78 -24.71 -15.03
N SER A 732 -21.96 -23.67 -14.95
CA SER A 732 -20.50 -23.78 -14.83
C SER A 732 -20.01 -24.15 -13.43
N SER A 733 -20.91 -24.14 -12.43
CA SER A 733 -20.60 -24.37 -11.01
C SER A 733 -21.72 -25.19 -10.34
N PRO A 734 -21.86 -26.49 -10.67
CA PRO A 734 -22.97 -27.33 -10.21
C PRO A 734 -23.10 -27.41 -8.69
N GLU A 735 -21.96 -27.37 -7.98
CA GLU A 735 -21.86 -27.39 -6.52
C GLU A 735 -22.61 -26.21 -5.87
N ILE A 736 -22.58 -25.04 -6.51
CA ILE A 736 -23.29 -23.85 -6.03
C ILE A 736 -24.79 -24.07 -6.13
N ALA A 737 -25.23 -24.59 -7.27
CA ALA A 737 -26.64 -24.89 -7.49
C ALA A 737 -27.16 -25.95 -6.51
N GLU A 738 -26.36 -26.96 -6.19
CA GLU A 738 -26.72 -28.01 -5.22
C GLU A 738 -26.72 -27.50 -3.78
N PHE A 739 -25.78 -26.64 -3.39
CA PHE A 739 -25.77 -26.07 -2.05
C PHE A 739 -26.93 -25.10 -1.81
N ILE A 740 -27.31 -24.30 -2.80
CA ILE A 740 -28.52 -23.47 -2.70
C ILE A 740 -29.76 -24.35 -2.46
N GLU A 741 -29.81 -25.55 -3.06
CA GLU A 741 -30.90 -26.52 -2.81
C GLU A 741 -30.90 -27.06 -1.38
N VAL A 742 -29.73 -27.13 -0.72
CA VAL A 742 -29.59 -27.51 0.68
C VAL A 742 -29.99 -26.36 1.60
N LEU A 743 -29.60 -25.12 1.30
CA LEU A 743 -29.96 -23.93 2.09
C LEU A 743 -31.47 -23.66 2.16
N LEU A 744 -32.24 -24.14 1.18
CA LEU A 744 -33.70 -23.99 1.12
C LEU A 744 -34.46 -25.11 1.84
N LYS A 745 -33.77 -26.19 2.23
CA LYS A 745 -34.34 -27.27 3.03
C LYS A 745 -34.14 -26.94 4.50
#